data_AF-A0AAW7D2V0-F1
#
_entry.id   AF-A0AAW7D2V0-F1
#
_cell.length_a   1.000
_cell.length_b   1.000
_cell.length_c   1.000
_cell.angle_alpha   90.00
_cell.angle_beta   90.00
_cell.angle_gamma   90.00
#
_symmetry.space_group_name_H-M   'P 1'
#
loop_
_entity.id
_entity.type
_entity.pdbx_description
1 polymer ?
#
loop_
_entity_poly.entity_id
_entity_poly.type
_entity_poly.pdbx_seq_one_letter_code
_entity_poly.pdbx_strand_id
1 'polypeptide(L)'
;MFSTYRRSTAEDALFSTRPLSSNSNAAAIAQHYIPGVNQLVEVKFIAEGKELIHYKSFELIQSTQTHHSFTVSFSHDCLGNKETYHMDEAQKLLGKRLLVSIRYKNLVDKPERFFSGVITQVNFEQGHGSEGYLVLKGSSPTILLDQAPHLQSFGGRTPDPLNYIVNKILDQGYHQNRLFQSKINLSRRINIAYSCQYNETAYNYLSRLAAMHGEQFFYDGEVLHFGELPQGEKPISLVYGRDVSQVEIGIQARHIHRDFYGYNSFTHEHLRAATTTDLGVKGTLAKSSYARSKEIFKAPSLQQAPLNASTNQDILYAQRGLIGHEGIQVFVTTGVTTIPFLYPGCVVELNMLQPNKKVSSHFTTLIITDIEHTVDALGQYSGKFKAVDAQTGYIPQPIFTAPITETQIGTVVNNEDPEGKGCVQVQFSWQDTSQQTEFLRVMSGDAGSSDQVKTNRGMVFIPEKGDQVMVGFVGNHPDRPFVMGSLFHGGNASGGGINNQIKSIQTRSGHTLKFTEEESIEIFDASGNYIVLDTTGKSITLSAPENILLTAKNIQFQASENIAMHAGENVTIQAEGNIDQTAGETFTLTAKNNYAQISTQTHIKTKEYFVTSQIGRIEATRDNLQLSSSGEVEMLSTKKVKMF
;
A
#
# COMPACT_ATOMS: atom_id res chain seq x y z
N MET A 1 20.81 35.62 10.84
CA MET A 1 22.01 36.36 10.41
C MET A 1 23.06 35.34 9.99
N PHE A 2 23.04 34.88 8.74
CA PHE A 2 24.23 34.34 8.06
C PHE A 2 24.11 34.69 6.59
N SER A 3 25.03 35.56 6.22
CA SER A 3 25.16 36.30 4.98
C SER A 3 26.24 35.65 4.14
N THR A 4 26.01 35.67 2.82
CA THR A 4 27.02 35.79 1.75
C THR A 4 28.14 34.75 1.66
N TYR A 5 27.97 33.80 0.73
CA TYR A 5 29.00 33.45 -0.25
C TYR A 5 28.31 33.04 -1.57
N ARG A 6 28.00 34.02 -2.43
CA ARG A 6 27.67 33.78 -3.84
C ARG A 6 29.00 33.79 -4.60
N ARG A 7 29.52 32.62 -4.97
CA ARG A 7 30.45 32.50 -6.11
C ARG A 7 29.58 32.28 -7.34
N SER A 8 29.26 33.37 -8.03
CA SER A 8 28.69 33.34 -9.37
C SER A 8 29.70 32.66 -10.29
N THR A 9 29.35 31.46 -10.77
CA THR A 9 30.06 30.78 -11.86
C THR A 9 29.48 31.27 -13.20
N ALA A 10 30.20 31.09 -14.31
CA ALA A 10 29.69 31.39 -15.65
C ALA A 10 28.40 30.62 -15.97
N GLU A 11 28.15 29.48 -15.30
CA GLU A 11 26.88 28.74 -15.39
C GLU A 11 25.70 29.51 -14.80
N ASP A 12 25.91 30.25 -13.71
CA ASP A 12 24.89 31.14 -13.15
C ASP A 12 24.61 32.31 -14.10
N ALA A 13 25.56 32.79 -14.92
CA ALA A 13 25.30 33.88 -15.87
C ALA A 13 24.40 33.46 -17.06
N LEU A 14 24.53 32.21 -17.51
CA LEU A 14 23.66 31.61 -18.53
C LEU A 14 22.25 31.29 -18.02
N PHE A 15 22.10 30.96 -16.72
CA PHE A 15 20.79 30.70 -16.11
C PHE A 15 20.15 31.93 -15.43
N SER A 16 20.92 32.86 -14.86
CA SER A 16 20.40 34.05 -14.13
C SER A 16 19.83 35.13 -15.03
N THR A 17 20.03 35.02 -16.34
CA THR A 17 19.50 35.96 -17.34
C THR A 17 18.21 35.51 -18.01
N ARG A 18 17.60 34.37 -17.62
CA ARG A 18 16.30 33.95 -18.18
C ARG A 18 15.15 33.95 -17.16
N PRO A 19 14.01 34.60 -17.50
CA PRO A 19 12.76 34.28 -16.86
C PRO A 19 12.34 32.87 -17.29
N LEU A 20 11.94 32.05 -16.32
CA LEU A 20 11.10 30.88 -16.58
C LEU A 20 9.90 31.38 -17.41
N SER A 21 9.75 30.90 -18.65
CA SER A 21 8.71 31.25 -19.66
C SER A 21 8.89 32.55 -20.47
N SER A 22 8.86 32.43 -21.81
CA SER A 22 7.93 33.20 -22.69
C SER A 22 8.22 33.10 -24.20
N ASN A 23 9.45 32.79 -24.65
CA ASN A 23 9.73 32.74 -26.09
C ASN A 23 9.63 31.30 -26.63
N SER A 24 8.42 30.90 -27.05
CA SER A 24 8.26 29.72 -27.91
C SER A 24 9.13 29.87 -29.16
N ASN A 25 9.92 28.85 -29.47
CA ASN A 25 10.72 28.81 -30.69
C ASN A 25 9.85 28.90 -31.96
N ALA A 26 8.53 28.65 -31.89
CA ALA A 26 7.64 28.66 -33.05
C ALA A 26 7.69 29.97 -33.87
N ALA A 27 7.63 31.13 -33.20
CA ALA A 27 7.63 32.42 -33.89
C ALA A 27 9.01 32.73 -34.50
N ALA A 28 10.08 32.46 -33.76
CA ALA A 28 11.46 32.67 -34.23
C ALA A 28 11.82 31.72 -35.39
N ILE A 29 11.44 30.44 -35.30
CA ILE A 29 11.58 29.47 -36.40
C ILE A 29 10.88 29.98 -37.66
N ALA A 30 9.63 30.46 -37.54
CA ALA A 30 8.86 30.95 -38.67
C ALA A 30 9.47 32.21 -39.31
N GLN A 31 10.01 33.13 -38.51
CA GLN A 31 10.63 34.37 -38.98
C GLN A 31 11.96 34.12 -39.73
N HIS A 32 12.68 33.06 -39.36
CA HIS A 32 13.97 32.75 -39.97
C HIS A 32 13.90 31.71 -41.09
N TYR A 33 12.72 31.25 -41.50
CA TYR A 33 12.62 30.30 -42.61
C TYR A 33 13.13 30.90 -43.94
N ILE A 34 14.02 30.16 -44.62
CA ILE A 34 14.54 30.51 -45.95
C ILE A 34 14.18 29.38 -46.93
N PRO A 35 13.37 29.63 -47.96
CA PRO A 35 12.98 28.61 -48.92
C PRO A 35 14.16 27.90 -49.58
N GLY A 36 14.17 26.57 -49.53
CA GLY A 36 15.17 25.72 -50.18
C GLY A 36 16.54 25.67 -49.48
N VAL A 37 16.69 26.29 -48.29
CA VAL A 37 17.93 26.32 -47.53
C VAL A 37 17.75 25.60 -46.20
N ASN A 38 18.47 24.49 -46.03
CA ASN A 38 18.64 23.88 -44.71
C ASN A 38 19.67 24.68 -43.93
N GLN A 39 19.26 25.27 -42.82
CA GLN A 39 20.17 26.05 -41.98
C GLN A 39 21.14 25.12 -41.25
N LEU A 40 22.42 25.47 -41.28
CA LEU A 40 23.40 24.82 -40.44
C LEU A 40 23.13 25.16 -38.98
N VAL A 41 23.42 24.21 -38.10
CA VAL A 41 23.23 24.28 -36.66
C VAL A 41 24.58 24.48 -36.00
N GLU A 42 24.61 25.35 -34.99
CA GLU A 42 25.71 25.50 -34.06
C GLU A 42 25.28 24.86 -32.73
N VAL A 43 26.10 23.92 -32.25
CA VAL A 43 25.90 23.28 -30.94
C VAL A 43 27.01 23.74 -30.01
N LYS A 44 26.63 24.31 -28.87
CA LYS A 44 27.53 24.71 -27.80
C LYS A 44 27.41 23.75 -26.64
N PHE A 45 28.55 23.37 -26.07
CA PHE A 45 28.64 22.45 -24.95
C PHE A 45 29.31 23.16 -23.79
N ILE A 46 28.71 23.12 -22.62
CA ILE A 46 29.24 23.75 -21.41
C ILE A 46 29.23 22.71 -20.29
N ALA A 47 30.39 22.50 -19.68
CA ALA A 47 30.55 21.64 -18.51
C ALA A 47 31.45 22.33 -17.49
N GLU A 48 31.03 22.36 -16.22
CA GLU A 48 31.74 23.04 -15.12
C GLU A 48 32.08 24.52 -15.44
N GLY A 49 31.16 25.20 -16.12
CA GLY A 49 31.31 26.59 -16.56
C GLY A 49 32.35 26.83 -17.65
N LYS A 50 32.92 25.77 -18.25
CA LYS A 50 33.85 25.85 -19.39
C LYS A 50 33.13 25.42 -20.67
N GLU A 51 33.32 26.20 -21.73
CA GLU A 51 32.85 25.82 -23.08
C GLU A 51 33.78 24.75 -23.66
N LEU A 52 33.21 23.62 -24.07
CA LEU A 52 33.92 22.56 -24.79
C LEU A 52 33.84 22.84 -26.29
N ILE A 53 35.01 22.98 -26.92
CA ILE A 53 35.13 23.38 -28.33
C ILE A 53 35.53 22.20 -29.22
N HIS A 54 35.45 22.38 -30.54
CA HIS A 54 35.92 21.40 -31.54
C HIS A 54 35.24 20.02 -31.47
N TYR A 55 33.90 20.01 -31.36
CA TYR A 55 33.12 18.78 -31.51
C TYR A 55 33.13 18.28 -32.95
N LYS A 56 33.14 16.95 -33.11
CA LYS A 56 33.10 16.23 -34.39
C LYS A 56 31.70 15.76 -34.73
N SER A 57 30.97 15.27 -33.73
CA SER A 57 29.60 14.78 -33.88
C SER A 57 28.86 14.85 -32.55
N PHE A 58 27.56 15.07 -32.63
CA PHE A 58 26.66 15.07 -31.50
C PHE A 58 25.40 14.27 -31.84
N GLU A 59 25.05 13.37 -30.92
CA GLU A 59 23.82 12.60 -30.95
C GLU A 59 23.09 12.78 -29.61
N LEU A 60 21.79 13.04 -29.68
CA LEU A 60 20.90 13.14 -28.52
C LEU A 60 19.61 12.40 -28.82
N ILE A 61 19.30 11.38 -28.02
CA ILE A 61 18.10 10.57 -28.12
C ILE A 61 17.24 10.87 -26.89
N GLN A 62 16.02 11.35 -27.13
CA GLN A 62 15.09 11.73 -26.08
C GLN A 62 13.78 10.99 -26.23
N SER A 63 13.15 10.62 -25.10
CA SER A 63 11.88 9.90 -25.06
C SER A 63 11.10 10.33 -23.83
N THR A 64 9.77 10.35 -23.93
CA THR A 64 8.92 10.51 -22.75
C THR A 64 8.91 9.28 -21.84
N GLN A 65 9.38 8.12 -22.32
CA GLN A 65 9.21 6.84 -21.63
C GLN A 65 10.45 6.34 -20.89
N THR A 66 11.64 6.83 -21.26
CA THR A 66 12.95 6.36 -20.77
C THR A 66 13.87 7.53 -20.46
N HIS A 67 15.01 7.25 -19.83
CA HIS A 67 16.11 8.22 -19.77
C HIS A 67 16.51 8.65 -21.18
N HIS A 68 16.84 9.94 -21.33
CA HIS A 68 17.49 10.42 -22.54
C HIS A 68 18.93 9.94 -22.54
N SER A 69 19.54 9.84 -23.71
CA SER A 69 20.97 9.57 -23.88
C SER A 69 21.59 10.57 -24.81
N PHE A 70 22.84 10.94 -24.54
CA PHE A 70 23.63 11.77 -25.44
C PHE A 70 25.02 11.19 -25.64
N THR A 71 25.58 11.43 -26.82
CA THR A 71 26.96 11.15 -27.16
C THR A 71 27.53 12.35 -27.91
N VAL A 72 28.64 12.90 -27.43
CA VAL A 72 29.39 13.94 -28.12
C VAL A 72 30.84 13.53 -28.24
N SER A 73 31.38 13.62 -29.45
CA SER A 73 32.79 13.38 -29.74
C SER A 73 33.50 14.71 -29.93
N PHE A 74 34.56 14.95 -29.17
CA PHE A 74 35.40 16.14 -29.22
C PHE A 74 36.80 15.81 -29.70
N SER A 75 37.46 16.79 -30.30
CA SER A 75 38.91 16.74 -30.53
C SER A 75 39.66 16.76 -29.19
N HIS A 76 40.85 16.17 -29.13
CA HIS A 76 41.66 16.06 -27.91
C HIS A 76 41.97 17.39 -27.19
N ASP A 77 41.86 18.52 -27.86
CA ASP A 77 42.14 19.86 -27.33
C ASP A 77 40.89 20.62 -26.84
N CYS A 78 39.74 19.96 -26.75
CA CYS A 78 38.45 20.60 -26.46
C CYS A 78 38.35 21.32 -25.11
N LEU A 79 39.24 21.01 -24.17
CA LEU A 79 39.34 21.63 -22.84
C LEU A 79 40.35 22.80 -22.79
N GLY A 80 40.92 23.18 -23.94
CA GLY A 80 41.95 24.21 -24.09
C GLY A 80 43.39 23.68 -23.99
N ASN A 81 43.58 22.49 -23.43
CA ASN A 81 44.83 21.74 -23.43
C ASN A 81 44.63 20.40 -24.13
N LYS A 82 45.72 19.83 -24.67
CA LYS A 82 45.72 18.52 -25.31
C LYS A 82 45.57 17.41 -24.26
N GLU A 83 44.39 16.82 -24.20
CA GLU A 83 44.13 15.59 -23.45
C GLU A 83 44.84 14.40 -24.11
N THR A 84 45.34 13.50 -23.29
CA THR A 84 45.95 12.23 -23.72
C THR A 84 45.15 11.06 -23.14
N TYR A 85 45.60 9.82 -23.33
CA TYR A 85 44.99 8.64 -22.73
C TYR A 85 44.93 8.67 -21.19
N HIS A 86 45.67 9.58 -20.55
CA HIS A 86 45.59 9.83 -19.10
C HIS A 86 44.30 10.55 -18.66
N MET A 87 43.64 11.30 -19.57
CA MET A 87 42.37 12.00 -19.30
C MET A 87 42.38 12.90 -18.05
N ASP A 88 43.49 13.60 -17.78
CA ASP A 88 43.71 14.31 -16.51
C ASP A 88 42.63 15.35 -16.18
N GLU A 89 42.20 16.17 -17.14
CA GLU A 89 41.08 17.10 -16.95
C GLU A 89 39.74 16.48 -17.35
N ALA A 90 39.71 15.65 -18.39
CA ALA A 90 38.47 15.08 -18.90
C ALA A 90 37.77 14.17 -17.89
N GLN A 91 38.51 13.39 -17.09
CA GLN A 91 37.92 12.52 -16.07
C GLN A 91 37.14 13.30 -15.00
N LYS A 92 37.48 14.57 -14.76
CA LYS A 92 36.79 15.44 -13.78
C LYS A 92 35.38 15.82 -14.24
N LEU A 93 35.06 15.63 -15.52
CA LEU A 93 33.74 15.86 -16.08
C LEU A 93 32.76 14.73 -15.72
N LEU A 94 33.24 13.57 -15.27
CA LEU A 94 32.37 12.45 -14.87
C LEU A 94 31.45 12.86 -13.71
N GLY A 95 30.16 12.59 -13.87
CA GLY A 95 29.10 12.96 -12.92
C GLY A 95 28.70 14.44 -12.97
N LYS A 96 29.34 15.27 -13.82
CA LYS A 96 29.02 16.69 -13.93
C LYS A 96 27.89 16.95 -14.92
N ARG A 97 27.28 18.12 -14.78
CA ARG A 97 26.24 18.59 -15.69
C ARG A 97 26.86 19.00 -17.03
N LEU A 98 26.31 18.48 -18.12
CA LEU A 98 26.55 18.98 -19.47
C LEU A 98 25.35 19.82 -19.91
N LEU A 99 25.56 21.09 -20.17
CA LEU A 99 24.59 21.95 -20.82
C LEU A 99 24.89 22.01 -22.32
N VAL A 100 23.89 21.68 -23.13
CA VAL A 100 23.97 21.74 -24.59
C VAL A 100 23.03 22.85 -25.05
N SER A 101 23.52 23.79 -25.85
CA SER A 101 22.70 24.77 -26.56
C SER A 101 22.73 24.45 -28.05
N ILE A 102 21.54 24.38 -28.66
CA ILE A 102 21.34 24.13 -30.08
C ILE A 102 20.70 25.39 -30.68
N ARG A 103 21.32 25.95 -31.71
CA ARG A 103 20.84 27.15 -32.40
C ARG A 103 21.23 27.14 -33.88
N TYR A 104 20.56 27.92 -34.72
CA TYR A 104 21.02 28.10 -36.09
C TYR A 104 22.39 28.82 -36.15
N LYS A 105 23.21 28.54 -37.16
CA LYS A 105 24.52 29.19 -37.35
C LYS A 105 24.33 30.60 -37.94
N ASN A 106 25.17 31.57 -37.53
CA ASN A 106 25.26 32.91 -38.12
C ASN A 106 24.02 33.86 -38.08
N LEU A 107 22.95 33.54 -37.35
CA LEU A 107 21.88 34.52 -37.05
C LEU A 107 22.18 35.31 -35.74
N VAL A 108 21.52 36.45 -35.48
CA VAL A 108 21.76 37.27 -34.26
C VAL A 108 20.57 37.20 -33.30
N ASP A 109 19.34 37.30 -33.80
CA ASP A 109 18.11 36.97 -33.06
C ASP A 109 17.74 35.51 -33.37
N LYS A 110 17.70 34.61 -32.37
CA LYS A 110 17.66 33.16 -32.66
C LYS A 110 16.63 32.36 -31.86
N PRO A 111 15.94 31.41 -32.52
CA PRO A 111 15.44 30.24 -31.82
C PRO A 111 16.63 29.45 -31.27
N GLU A 112 16.53 29.04 -30.01
CA GLU A 112 17.56 28.31 -29.28
C GLU A 112 16.87 27.31 -28.36
N ARG A 113 17.44 26.10 -28.26
CA ARG A 113 16.96 25.07 -27.32
C ARG A 113 18.12 24.59 -26.48
N PHE A 114 17.86 24.34 -25.21
CA PHE A 114 18.84 23.75 -24.31
C PHE A 114 18.48 22.30 -24.00
N PHE A 115 19.52 21.53 -23.74
CA PHE A 115 19.43 20.22 -23.10
C PHE A 115 20.40 20.20 -21.92
N SER A 116 19.94 19.69 -20.78
CA SER A 116 20.74 19.52 -19.58
C SER A 116 20.84 18.04 -19.26
N GLY A 117 22.06 17.51 -19.27
CA GLY A 117 22.35 16.11 -19.01
C GLY A 117 23.39 15.92 -17.92
N VAL A 118 23.59 14.67 -17.51
CA VAL A 118 24.66 14.23 -16.61
C VAL A 118 25.62 13.38 -17.41
N ILE A 119 26.91 13.71 -17.35
CA ILE A 119 27.97 12.91 -17.98
C ILE A 119 28.17 11.65 -17.14
N THR A 120 27.85 10.49 -17.69
CA THR A 120 27.99 9.20 -17.00
C THR A 120 29.18 8.39 -17.50
N GLN A 121 29.78 8.79 -18.62
CA GLN A 121 30.93 8.13 -19.18
C GLN A 121 31.84 9.14 -19.91
N VAL A 122 33.15 9.00 -19.69
CA VAL A 122 34.21 9.76 -20.35
C VAL A 122 35.15 8.76 -21.00
N ASN A 123 35.27 8.79 -22.32
CA ASN A 123 36.13 7.89 -23.09
C ASN A 123 37.19 8.67 -23.84
N PHE A 124 38.38 8.08 -23.97
CA PHE A 124 39.39 8.52 -24.92
C PHE A 124 39.49 7.49 -26.04
N GLU A 125 39.16 7.89 -27.28
CA GLU A 125 39.19 7.03 -28.46
C GLU A 125 40.32 7.48 -29.39
N GLN A 126 41.19 6.55 -29.79
CA GLN A 126 42.25 6.83 -30.75
C GLN A 126 42.19 5.80 -31.88
N GLY A 127 42.01 6.28 -33.11
CA GLY A 127 41.98 5.45 -34.32
C GLY A 127 42.70 6.16 -35.48
N HIS A 128 43.40 5.39 -36.31
CA HIS A 128 44.22 5.82 -37.47
C HIS A 128 44.67 7.31 -37.46
N GLY A 129 45.77 7.60 -36.77
CA GLY A 129 46.36 8.94 -36.65
C GLY A 129 47.13 9.13 -35.33
N SER A 130 47.73 10.31 -35.11
CA SER A 130 48.45 10.65 -33.87
C SER A 130 47.60 11.39 -32.83
N GLU A 131 46.37 11.77 -33.17
CA GLU A 131 45.51 12.61 -32.32
C GLU A 131 44.21 11.88 -31.98
N GLY A 132 43.93 11.75 -30.68
CA GLY A 132 42.73 11.08 -30.17
C GLY A 132 41.50 11.98 -30.12
N TYR A 133 40.37 11.38 -29.78
CA TYR A 133 39.09 12.02 -29.55
C TYR A 133 38.63 11.77 -28.11
N LEU A 134 38.03 12.79 -27.51
CA LEU A 134 37.35 12.66 -26.24
C LEU A 134 35.85 12.44 -26.49
N VAL A 135 35.31 11.30 -26.07
CA VAL A 135 33.90 10.97 -26.24
C VAL A 135 33.19 11.04 -24.89
N LEU A 136 32.30 12.01 -24.73
CA LEU A 136 31.43 12.11 -23.56
C LEU A 136 30.10 11.44 -23.86
N LYS A 137 29.69 10.50 -23.01
CA LYS A 137 28.35 9.93 -23.02
C LYS A 137 27.66 10.21 -21.70
N GLY A 138 26.34 10.33 -21.77
CA GLY A 138 25.56 10.62 -20.59
C GLY A 138 24.08 10.46 -20.82
N SER A 139 23.32 10.84 -19.81
CA SER A 139 21.87 10.70 -19.80
C SER A 139 21.17 11.95 -19.30
N SER A 140 19.85 11.99 -19.44
CA SER A 140 19.05 12.96 -18.69
C SER A 140 19.29 12.84 -17.18
N PRO A 141 19.07 13.89 -16.38
CA PRO A 141 19.35 13.87 -14.95
C PRO A 141 18.46 12.90 -14.17
N THR A 142 17.40 12.38 -14.80
CA THR A 142 16.59 11.28 -14.27
C THR A 142 17.41 10.01 -14.00
N ILE A 143 18.60 9.82 -14.60
CA ILE A 143 19.49 8.71 -14.28
C ILE A 143 19.96 8.73 -12.83
N LEU A 144 19.98 9.91 -12.18
CA LEU A 144 20.32 10.07 -10.76
C LEU A 144 19.26 9.47 -9.82
N LEU A 145 18.08 9.11 -10.35
CA LEU A 145 17.01 8.40 -9.65
C LEU A 145 17.09 6.88 -9.87
N ASP A 146 17.96 6.42 -10.76
CA ASP A 146 18.21 5.00 -11.04
C ASP A 146 19.39 4.47 -10.22
N GLN A 147 19.35 4.79 -8.92
CA GLN A 147 20.25 4.26 -7.90
C GLN A 147 19.92 2.79 -7.60
N ALA A 148 20.70 2.16 -6.72
CA ALA A 148 20.39 0.81 -6.26
C ALA A 148 18.95 0.72 -5.70
N PRO A 149 18.24 -0.41 -5.92
CA PRO A 149 16.90 -0.62 -5.38
C PRO A 149 16.83 -0.36 -3.88
N HIS A 150 15.74 0.28 -3.44
CA HIS A 150 15.56 0.71 -2.05
C HIS A 150 14.22 0.24 -1.47
N LEU A 151 14.15 0.18 -0.14
CA LEU A 151 12.96 -0.11 0.65
C LEU A 151 12.62 1.12 1.50
N GLN A 152 11.49 1.75 1.24
CA GLN A 152 10.95 2.82 2.07
C GLN A 152 9.43 2.91 1.91
N SER A 153 8.78 3.54 2.89
CA SER A 153 7.32 3.73 2.88
C SER A 153 6.93 5.17 3.14
N PHE A 154 5.78 5.55 2.61
CA PHE A 154 5.15 6.85 2.78
C PHE A 154 3.72 6.67 3.30
N GLY A 155 3.25 7.65 4.06
CA GLY A 155 1.97 7.59 4.78
C GLY A 155 2.00 6.65 5.99
N GLY A 156 0.94 5.87 6.14
CA GLY A 156 0.74 4.87 7.18
C GLY A 156 0.06 5.44 8.41
N ARG A 157 0.81 6.15 9.27
CA ARG A 157 0.24 6.80 10.46
C ARG A 157 -0.82 7.84 10.08
N THR A 158 -0.50 8.63 9.07
CA THR A 158 -1.39 9.63 8.47
C THR A 158 -1.18 9.61 6.96
N PRO A 159 -2.22 9.89 6.14
CA PRO A 159 -2.05 9.94 4.69
C PRO A 159 -1.09 11.05 4.26
N ASP A 160 -0.20 10.75 3.32
CA ASP A 160 0.74 11.71 2.75
C ASP A 160 0.25 12.23 1.38
N PRO A 161 0.33 13.53 1.10
CA PRO A 161 0.05 14.05 -0.23
C PRO A 161 1.02 13.52 -1.30
N LEU A 162 0.53 13.13 -2.48
CA LEU A 162 1.39 12.58 -3.54
C LEU A 162 2.49 13.55 -3.97
N ASN A 163 2.21 14.86 -4.03
CA ASN A 163 3.22 15.86 -4.36
C ASN A 163 4.36 15.91 -3.33
N TYR A 164 4.07 15.67 -2.05
CA TYR A 164 5.07 15.57 -1.01
C TYR A 164 5.95 14.33 -1.22
N ILE A 165 5.35 13.17 -1.51
CA ILE A 165 6.07 11.92 -1.80
C ILE A 165 7.00 12.10 -3.01
N VAL A 166 6.48 12.65 -4.11
CA VAL A 166 7.28 12.91 -5.32
C VAL A 166 8.46 13.82 -5.02
N ASN A 167 8.25 14.95 -4.32
CA ASN A 167 9.34 15.84 -3.93
C ASN A 167 10.38 15.13 -3.05
N LYS A 168 9.95 14.33 -2.07
CA LYS A 168 10.85 13.57 -1.20
C LYS A 168 11.75 12.63 -1.99
N ILE A 169 11.19 11.89 -2.95
CA ILE A 169 11.96 10.99 -3.80
C ILE A 169 12.93 11.78 -4.69
N LEU A 170 12.50 12.90 -5.27
CA LEU A 170 13.38 13.75 -6.07
C LEU A 170 14.54 14.33 -5.24
N ASP A 171 14.30 14.68 -3.97
CA ASP A 171 15.34 15.19 -3.06
C ASP A 171 16.41 14.13 -2.73
N GLN A 172 16.09 12.85 -2.82
CA GLN A 172 17.03 11.75 -2.57
C GLN A 172 18.07 11.55 -3.68
N GLY A 173 17.88 12.14 -4.86
CA GLY A 173 18.85 12.00 -5.96
C GLY A 173 18.87 13.18 -6.93
N TYR A 174 17.71 13.54 -7.49
CA TYR A 174 17.60 14.54 -8.56
C TYR A 174 17.92 15.97 -8.10
N HIS A 175 17.53 16.38 -6.89
CA HIS A 175 17.75 17.74 -6.38
C HIS A 175 19.03 17.95 -5.57
N GLN A 176 19.83 16.91 -5.30
CA GLN A 176 20.98 16.99 -4.39
C GLN A 176 21.96 18.13 -4.74
N ASN A 177 22.21 18.34 -6.04
CA ASN A 177 23.14 19.38 -6.52
C ASN A 177 22.45 20.70 -6.90
N ARG A 178 21.11 20.80 -6.81
CA ARG A 178 20.30 21.97 -7.22
C ARG A 178 20.55 22.45 -8.66
N LEU A 179 21.08 21.58 -9.52
CA LEU A 179 21.42 21.90 -10.91
C LEU A 179 20.29 21.64 -11.90
N PHE A 180 19.29 20.87 -11.49
CA PHE A 180 18.21 20.35 -12.35
C PHE A 180 16.85 20.80 -11.83
N GLN A 181 15.97 21.15 -12.76
CA GLN A 181 14.65 21.67 -12.45
C GLN A 181 13.59 20.56 -12.56
N SER A 182 12.57 20.65 -11.72
CA SER A 182 11.39 19.80 -11.78
C SER A 182 10.12 20.64 -11.60
N LYS A 183 9.00 20.15 -12.13
CA LYS A 183 7.68 20.74 -12.00
C LYS A 183 6.67 19.66 -11.66
N ILE A 184 6.02 19.80 -10.52
CA ILE A 184 5.01 18.86 -10.03
C ILE A 184 3.66 19.58 -10.05
N ASN A 185 2.79 19.17 -10.97
CA ASN A 185 1.47 19.78 -11.18
C ASN A 185 0.41 18.70 -11.34
N LEU A 186 -0.08 18.16 -10.22
CA LEU A 186 -1.03 17.05 -10.23
C LEU A 186 -2.39 17.46 -10.79
N SER A 187 -3.05 16.56 -11.51
CA SER A 187 -4.41 16.78 -12.05
C SER A 187 -5.48 16.93 -10.98
N ARG A 188 -5.21 16.43 -9.76
CA ARG A 188 -6.08 16.55 -8.59
C ARG A 188 -5.28 16.46 -7.29
N ARG A 189 -5.95 16.76 -6.16
CA ARG A 189 -5.41 16.44 -4.85
C ARG A 189 -5.49 14.94 -4.61
N ILE A 190 -4.34 14.33 -4.29
CA ILE A 190 -4.20 12.90 -4.01
C ILE A 190 -3.50 12.76 -2.66
N ASN A 191 -4.16 12.11 -1.69
CA ASN A 191 -3.55 11.74 -0.42
C ASN A 191 -3.47 10.21 -0.38
N ILE A 192 -2.28 9.69 -0.13
CA ILE A 192 -1.97 8.26 -0.14
C ILE A 192 -1.99 7.77 1.30
N ALA A 193 -2.88 6.83 1.61
CA ALA A 193 -2.99 6.24 2.95
C ALA A 193 -1.71 5.50 3.33
N TYR A 194 -1.19 4.66 2.44
CA TYR A 194 0.10 3.99 2.55
C TYR A 194 0.63 3.69 1.15
N SER A 195 1.92 3.92 0.92
CA SER A 195 2.61 3.44 -0.29
C SER A 195 4.04 3.04 0.04
N CYS A 196 4.51 1.97 -0.56
CA CYS A 196 5.83 1.42 -0.33
C CYS A 196 6.60 1.35 -1.64
N GLN A 197 7.81 1.93 -1.63
CA GLN A 197 8.83 1.67 -2.61
C GLN A 197 9.48 0.34 -2.25
N TYR A 198 9.10 -0.73 -2.94
CA TYR A 198 9.52 -2.10 -2.57
C TYR A 198 10.56 -2.65 -3.54
N ASN A 199 11.82 -2.64 -3.10
CA ASN A 199 12.95 -3.18 -3.87
C ASN A 199 12.99 -2.65 -5.32
N GLU A 200 12.80 -1.35 -5.47
CA GLU A 200 12.78 -0.68 -6.77
C GLU A 200 13.59 0.61 -6.73
N THR A 201 14.04 1.11 -7.89
CA THR A 201 14.75 2.39 -7.98
C THR A 201 13.78 3.56 -7.78
N ALA A 202 14.28 4.73 -7.44
CA ALA A 202 13.45 5.92 -7.28
C ALA A 202 12.76 6.31 -8.61
N TYR A 203 13.43 6.13 -9.75
CA TYR A 203 12.82 6.35 -11.06
C TYR A 203 11.69 5.36 -11.32
N ASN A 204 11.91 4.05 -11.07
CA ASN A 204 10.87 3.04 -11.23
C ASN A 204 9.65 3.33 -10.34
N TYR A 205 9.88 3.73 -9.09
CA TYR A 205 8.82 4.11 -8.15
C TYR A 205 8.01 5.31 -8.65
N LEU A 206 8.66 6.38 -9.10
CA LEU A 206 7.98 7.55 -9.65
C LEU A 206 7.20 7.23 -10.95
N SER A 207 7.80 6.45 -11.84
CA SER A 207 7.14 5.96 -13.06
C SER A 207 5.89 5.16 -12.73
N ARG A 208 5.98 4.27 -11.72
CA ARG A 208 4.86 3.48 -11.20
C ARG A 208 3.80 4.35 -10.52
N LEU A 209 4.18 5.35 -9.72
CA LEU A 209 3.23 6.27 -9.10
C LEU A 209 2.46 7.10 -10.14
N ALA A 210 3.16 7.63 -11.14
CA ALA A 210 2.53 8.38 -12.23
C ALA A 210 1.52 7.51 -12.99
N ALA A 211 1.95 6.31 -13.36
CA ALA A 211 1.14 5.26 -13.96
C ALA A 211 -0.14 4.92 -13.17
N MET A 212 0.01 4.66 -11.86
CA MET A 212 -1.09 4.27 -10.97
C MET A 212 -2.15 5.36 -10.86
N HIS A 213 -1.74 6.62 -10.84
CA HIS A 213 -2.64 7.75 -10.66
C HIS A 213 -3.10 8.40 -11.97
N GLY A 214 -2.62 7.92 -13.13
CA GLY A 214 -2.94 8.47 -14.44
C GLY A 214 -2.29 9.83 -14.71
N GLU A 215 -1.19 10.13 -14.02
CA GLU A 215 -0.39 11.34 -14.17
C GLU A 215 0.72 11.13 -15.21
N GLN A 216 1.23 12.21 -15.83
CA GLN A 216 2.34 12.12 -16.77
C GLN A 216 3.67 12.23 -16.02
N PHE A 217 4.70 11.51 -16.47
CA PHE A 217 6.05 11.61 -15.92
C PHE A 217 7.08 11.52 -17.04
N PHE A 218 7.77 12.62 -17.33
CA PHE A 218 8.74 12.69 -18.41
C PHE A 218 9.72 13.86 -18.23
N TYR A 219 10.90 13.76 -18.84
CA TYR A 219 11.86 14.85 -18.91
C TYR A 219 11.76 15.54 -20.28
N ASP A 220 11.64 16.87 -20.33
CA ASP A 220 11.52 17.58 -21.60
C ASP A 220 12.88 17.94 -22.23
N GLY A 221 13.98 17.66 -21.53
CA GLY A 221 15.35 18.07 -21.90
C GLY A 221 15.92 19.18 -21.01
N GLU A 222 15.08 19.93 -20.30
CA GLU A 222 15.47 20.96 -19.33
C GLU A 222 14.80 20.72 -17.97
N VAL A 223 13.49 20.42 -17.96
CA VAL A 223 12.65 20.26 -16.76
C VAL A 223 12.04 18.86 -16.71
N LEU A 224 12.05 18.26 -15.51
CA LEU A 224 11.33 17.01 -15.22
C LEU A 224 9.89 17.31 -14.80
N HIS A 225 8.91 16.76 -15.50
CA HIS A 225 7.50 16.98 -15.22
C HIS A 225 6.88 15.77 -14.54
N PHE A 226 6.07 16.02 -13.51
CA PHE A 226 5.19 15.03 -12.88
C PHE A 226 3.79 15.62 -12.72
N GLY A 227 2.79 15.01 -13.37
CA GLY A 227 1.41 15.48 -13.33
C GLY A 227 0.83 15.80 -14.72
N GLU A 228 0.09 16.90 -14.84
CA GLU A 228 -0.47 17.38 -16.10
C GLU A 228 0.62 17.83 -17.09
N LEU A 229 0.32 17.70 -18.39
CA LEU A 229 1.18 18.25 -19.44
C LEU A 229 1.30 19.78 -19.32
N PRO A 230 2.50 20.34 -19.59
CA PRO A 230 2.68 21.79 -19.62
C PRO A 230 1.73 22.49 -20.59
N GLN A 231 1.07 23.58 -20.16
CA GLN A 231 0.19 24.39 -20.99
C GLN A 231 0.87 25.69 -21.44
N GLY A 232 0.49 26.20 -22.62
CA GLY A 232 0.74 27.60 -23.01
C GLY A 232 1.84 27.86 -24.04
N GLU A 233 2.49 26.85 -24.59
CA GLU A 233 3.46 27.04 -25.68
C GLU A 233 2.78 27.08 -27.05
N LYS A 234 3.18 28.02 -27.90
CA LYS A 234 2.72 28.06 -29.30
C LYS A 234 3.29 26.85 -30.06
N PRO A 235 2.46 26.09 -30.79
CA PRO A 235 2.92 24.95 -31.58
C PRO A 235 3.98 25.34 -32.62
N ILE A 236 4.99 24.48 -32.81
CA ILE A 236 5.97 24.63 -33.88
C ILE A 236 5.34 24.16 -35.19
N SER A 237 5.34 25.01 -36.22
CA SER A 237 4.81 24.66 -37.53
C SER A 237 5.82 23.82 -38.31
N LEU A 238 5.46 22.56 -38.57
CA LEU A 238 6.20 21.64 -39.43
C LEU A 238 5.49 21.52 -40.77
N VAL A 239 6.25 21.61 -41.87
CA VAL A 239 5.69 21.47 -43.22
C VAL A 239 6.41 20.33 -43.95
N TYR A 240 5.65 19.29 -44.31
CA TYR A 240 6.14 18.20 -45.16
C TYR A 240 6.48 18.72 -46.56
N GLY A 241 7.66 18.35 -47.06
CA GLY A 241 8.25 18.88 -48.29
C GLY A 241 9.00 20.20 -48.12
N ARG A 242 9.17 20.67 -46.87
CA ARG A 242 9.90 21.90 -46.52
C ARG A 242 10.89 21.66 -45.38
N ASP A 243 10.37 21.44 -44.18
CA ASP A 243 11.17 21.20 -42.96
C ASP A 243 11.08 19.74 -42.50
N VAL A 244 10.18 18.97 -43.11
CA VAL A 244 10.01 17.53 -42.91
C VAL A 244 10.18 16.83 -44.26
N SER A 245 11.19 15.97 -44.37
CA SER A 245 11.54 15.26 -45.61
C SER A 245 10.85 13.91 -45.74
N GLN A 246 10.53 13.28 -44.62
CA GLN A 246 9.82 12.01 -44.54
C GLN A 246 8.74 12.10 -43.47
N VAL A 247 7.58 11.53 -43.76
CA VAL A 247 6.50 11.39 -42.79
C VAL A 247 5.84 10.03 -42.98
N GLU A 248 5.67 9.31 -41.89
CA GLU A 248 4.93 8.05 -41.83
C GLU A 248 3.81 8.21 -40.81
N ILE A 249 2.59 7.87 -41.23
CA ILE A 249 1.38 7.96 -40.41
C ILE A 249 0.89 6.55 -40.16
N GLY A 250 1.10 6.07 -38.94
CA GLY A 250 0.69 4.75 -38.47
C GLY A 250 -0.66 4.80 -37.77
N ILE A 251 -1.57 3.92 -38.19
CA ILE A 251 -2.79 3.60 -37.46
C ILE A 251 -2.68 2.16 -37.00
N GLN A 252 -2.84 1.92 -35.71
CA GLN A 252 -2.68 0.59 -35.12
C GLN A 252 -3.81 0.26 -34.15
N ALA A 253 -4.16 -1.01 -34.09
CA ALA A 253 -5.14 -1.51 -33.15
C ALA A 253 -4.51 -1.63 -31.75
N ARG A 254 -5.13 -1.00 -30.75
CA ARG A 254 -4.81 -1.11 -29.33
C ARG A 254 -6.01 -1.60 -28.54
N HIS A 255 -5.77 -2.42 -27.52
CA HIS A 255 -6.82 -2.85 -26.61
C HIS A 255 -7.14 -1.73 -25.62
N ILE A 256 -8.24 -1.01 -25.86
CA ILE A 256 -8.66 0.21 -25.13
C ILE A 256 -9.95 0.02 -24.30
N HIS A 257 -10.58 -1.15 -24.40
CA HIS A 257 -11.69 -1.55 -23.52
C HIS A 257 -11.14 -2.20 -22.25
N ARG A 258 -10.62 -1.38 -21.33
CA ARG A 258 -10.01 -1.84 -20.08
C ARG A 258 -10.78 -1.32 -18.89
N ASP A 259 -11.13 -2.21 -17.98
CA ASP A 259 -11.87 -1.92 -16.77
C ASP A 259 -11.07 -2.29 -15.53
N PHE A 260 -11.11 -1.42 -14.54
CA PHE A 260 -10.54 -1.66 -13.23
C PHE A 260 -11.63 -1.90 -12.18
N TYR A 261 -11.34 -2.83 -11.28
CA TYR A 261 -12.08 -2.97 -10.03
C TYR A 261 -11.17 -2.82 -8.82
N GLY A 262 -11.76 -2.40 -7.71
CA GLY A 262 -11.14 -2.39 -6.40
C GLY A 262 -12.12 -2.87 -5.33
N TYR A 263 -11.64 -2.93 -4.10
CA TYR A 263 -12.46 -3.26 -2.94
C TYR A 263 -11.93 -2.47 -1.74
N ASN A 264 -12.78 -1.62 -1.18
CA ASN A 264 -12.49 -0.95 0.08
C ASN A 264 -12.99 -1.84 1.22
N SER A 265 -12.06 -2.37 2.01
CA SER A 265 -12.39 -3.27 3.09
C SER A 265 -12.93 -2.61 4.34
N PHE A 266 -12.69 -1.30 4.54
CA PHE A 266 -13.21 -0.55 5.68
C PHE A 266 -14.70 -0.25 5.52
N THR A 267 -15.11 0.14 4.30
CA THR A 267 -16.52 0.43 3.98
C THR A 267 -17.29 -0.76 3.43
N HIS A 268 -16.62 -1.89 3.13
CA HIS A 268 -17.20 -3.05 2.45
C HIS A 268 -17.79 -2.69 1.07
N GLU A 269 -17.08 -1.85 0.32
CA GLU A 269 -17.54 -1.35 -0.98
C GLU A 269 -16.71 -1.92 -2.13
N HIS A 270 -17.41 -2.43 -3.15
CA HIS A 270 -16.80 -2.74 -4.44
C HIS A 270 -16.60 -1.45 -5.22
N LEU A 271 -15.34 -1.18 -5.59
CA LEU A 271 -14.99 0.04 -6.29
C LEU A 271 -14.90 -0.18 -7.80
N ARG A 272 -15.47 0.74 -8.57
CA ARG A 272 -15.43 0.76 -10.04
C ARG A 272 -15.40 2.21 -10.54
N ALA A 273 -14.99 2.41 -11.79
CA ALA A 273 -15.11 3.72 -12.43
C ALA A 273 -16.60 4.13 -12.50
N ALA A 274 -16.95 5.26 -11.89
CA ALA A 274 -18.35 5.71 -11.78
C ALA A 274 -18.93 6.28 -13.08
N THR A 275 -18.08 6.60 -14.06
CA THR A 275 -18.45 7.20 -15.34
C THR A 275 -17.65 6.57 -16.48
N THR A 276 -18.04 6.84 -17.73
CA THR A 276 -17.24 6.44 -18.89
C THR A 276 -15.83 7.04 -18.82
N THR A 277 -14.85 6.22 -19.19
CA THR A 277 -13.42 6.57 -19.23
C THR A 277 -12.91 6.71 -20.67
N ASP A 278 -13.82 6.92 -21.61
CA ASP A 278 -13.49 7.07 -23.02
C ASP A 278 -12.60 8.28 -23.28
N LEU A 279 -11.57 8.07 -24.11
CA LEU A 279 -10.68 9.15 -24.53
C LEU A 279 -11.39 10.12 -25.48
N GLY A 280 -11.40 11.41 -25.12
CA GLY A 280 -11.94 12.49 -25.92
C GLY A 280 -11.03 12.88 -27.09
N VAL A 281 -10.95 12.04 -28.12
CA VAL A 281 -10.10 12.30 -29.30
C VAL A 281 -10.78 13.26 -30.28
N LYS A 282 -10.09 14.35 -30.62
CA LYS A 282 -10.62 15.44 -31.46
C LYS A 282 -10.15 15.36 -32.93
N GLY A 283 -8.92 14.94 -33.21
CA GLY A 283 -8.41 14.80 -34.57
C GLY A 283 -9.22 13.78 -35.37
N THR A 284 -9.60 14.08 -36.62
CA THR A 284 -10.49 13.22 -37.43
C THR A 284 -9.93 11.81 -37.64
N LEU A 285 -8.64 11.71 -37.98
CA LEU A 285 -7.99 10.41 -38.20
C LEU A 285 -7.74 9.66 -36.90
N ALA A 286 -7.26 10.35 -35.85
CA ALA A 286 -7.09 9.76 -34.52
C ALA A 286 -8.42 9.27 -33.93
N LYS A 287 -9.50 10.04 -34.07
CA LYS A 287 -10.85 9.70 -33.62
C LYS A 287 -11.41 8.47 -34.33
N SER A 288 -11.27 8.41 -35.66
CA SER A 288 -11.70 7.23 -36.43
C SER A 288 -10.86 5.99 -36.08
N SER A 289 -9.56 6.16 -35.83
CA SER A 289 -8.66 5.09 -35.40
C SER A 289 -9.05 4.55 -34.03
N TYR A 290 -9.29 5.43 -33.06
CA TYR A 290 -9.76 5.07 -31.72
C TYR A 290 -11.10 4.33 -31.77
N ALA A 291 -12.07 4.83 -32.56
CA ALA A 291 -13.36 4.18 -32.74
C ALA A 291 -13.22 2.77 -33.35
N ARG A 292 -12.40 2.60 -34.40
CA ARG A 292 -12.12 1.29 -35.00
C ARG A 292 -11.42 0.34 -34.04
N SER A 293 -10.51 0.85 -33.22
CA SER A 293 -9.80 0.04 -32.23
C SER A 293 -10.76 -0.61 -31.22
N LYS A 294 -11.84 0.08 -30.84
CA LYS A 294 -12.93 -0.48 -30.01
C LYS A 294 -13.70 -1.60 -30.70
N GLU A 295 -13.83 -1.54 -32.02
CA GLU A 295 -14.53 -2.56 -32.81
C GLU A 295 -13.68 -3.82 -33.02
N ILE A 296 -12.36 -3.69 -33.03
CA ILE A 296 -11.42 -4.81 -33.14
C ILE A 296 -11.39 -5.60 -31.82
N PHE A 297 -11.15 -4.90 -30.71
CA PHE A 297 -11.04 -5.50 -29.40
C PHE A 297 -12.32 -5.28 -28.57
N LYS A 298 -13.30 -6.15 -28.79
CA LYS A 298 -14.64 -6.02 -28.19
C LYS A 298 -14.73 -6.48 -26.74
N ALA A 299 -13.97 -7.52 -26.37
CA ALA A 299 -14.03 -8.08 -25.03
C ALA A 299 -13.37 -7.12 -24.01
N PRO A 300 -14.09 -6.70 -22.95
CA PRO A 300 -13.48 -5.89 -21.90
C PRO A 300 -12.42 -6.70 -21.15
N SER A 301 -11.31 -6.05 -20.80
CA SER A 301 -10.33 -6.62 -19.88
C SER A 301 -10.61 -6.09 -18.50
N LEU A 302 -11.10 -6.94 -17.60
CA LEU A 302 -11.31 -6.59 -16.20
C LEU A 302 -10.06 -6.96 -15.39
N GLN A 303 -9.45 -5.96 -14.77
CA GLN A 303 -8.23 -6.12 -13.95
C GLN A 303 -8.42 -5.47 -12.59
N GLN A 304 -7.69 -5.94 -11.57
CA GLN A 304 -7.63 -5.20 -10.32
C GLN A 304 -6.87 -3.89 -10.57
N ALA A 305 -7.35 -2.78 -10.02
CA ALA A 305 -6.67 -1.49 -10.17
C ALA A 305 -5.19 -1.59 -9.73
N PRO A 306 -4.27 -0.82 -10.31
CA PRO A 306 -2.85 -0.89 -9.98
C PRO A 306 -2.50 -0.18 -8.66
N LEU A 307 -3.48 0.27 -7.87
CA LEU A 307 -3.28 1.00 -6.61
C LEU A 307 -4.16 0.48 -5.48
N ASN A 308 -3.83 0.80 -4.24
CA ASN A 308 -4.75 0.62 -3.10
C ASN A 308 -5.80 1.73 -3.10
N ALA A 309 -6.87 1.54 -3.86
CA ALA A 309 -7.93 2.54 -4.03
C ALA A 309 -8.85 2.59 -2.82
N SER A 310 -9.11 3.80 -2.31
CA SER A 310 -10.10 4.02 -1.24
C SER A 310 -11.48 4.38 -1.78
N THR A 311 -11.56 4.97 -2.98
CA THR A 311 -12.81 5.47 -3.57
C THR A 311 -12.99 5.09 -5.03
N ASN A 312 -14.23 5.17 -5.54
CA ASN A 312 -14.54 5.03 -6.97
C ASN A 312 -13.81 6.07 -7.84
N GLN A 313 -13.52 7.25 -7.28
CA GLN A 313 -12.77 8.28 -7.98
C GLN A 313 -11.32 7.84 -8.22
N ASP A 314 -10.70 7.12 -7.30
CA ASP A 314 -9.33 6.64 -7.52
C ASP A 314 -9.27 5.61 -8.67
N ILE A 315 -10.25 4.70 -8.74
CA ILE A 315 -10.41 3.76 -9.85
C ILE A 315 -10.62 4.50 -11.17
N LEU A 316 -11.51 5.51 -11.17
CA LEU A 316 -11.83 6.30 -12.35
C LEU A 316 -10.58 6.95 -12.96
N TYR A 317 -9.74 7.61 -12.15
CA TYR A 317 -8.56 8.31 -12.64
C TYR A 317 -7.46 7.34 -13.11
N ALA A 318 -7.24 6.23 -12.41
CA ALA A 318 -6.30 5.19 -12.83
C ALA A 318 -6.72 4.56 -14.17
N GLN A 319 -8.00 4.23 -14.32
CA GLN A 319 -8.54 3.65 -15.55
C GLN A 319 -8.47 4.65 -16.71
N ARG A 320 -8.83 5.91 -16.46
CA ARG A 320 -8.74 6.99 -17.46
C ARG A 320 -7.30 7.24 -17.90
N GLY A 321 -6.34 7.20 -16.96
CA GLY A 321 -4.92 7.26 -17.24
C GLY A 321 -4.48 6.16 -18.18
N LEU A 322 -4.72 4.89 -17.81
CA LEU A 322 -4.35 3.73 -18.64
C LEU A 322 -4.95 3.80 -20.05
N ILE A 323 -6.25 4.09 -20.15
CA ILE A 323 -6.93 4.23 -21.45
C ILE A 323 -6.36 5.42 -22.24
N GLY A 324 -6.00 6.52 -21.58
CA GLY A 324 -5.34 7.66 -22.20
C GLY A 324 -3.99 7.27 -22.80
N HIS A 325 -3.09 6.69 -22.00
CA HIS A 325 -1.75 6.29 -22.43
C HIS A 325 -1.75 5.24 -23.54
N GLU A 326 -2.70 4.29 -23.53
CA GLU A 326 -2.85 3.27 -24.57
C GLU A 326 -3.61 3.81 -25.80
N GLY A 327 -4.62 4.65 -25.56
CA GLY A 327 -5.53 5.16 -26.57
C GLY A 327 -4.88 6.15 -27.53
N ILE A 328 -3.94 6.97 -27.07
CA ILE A 328 -3.15 7.85 -27.95
C ILE A 328 -2.27 7.08 -28.93
N GLN A 329 -1.89 5.85 -28.58
CA GLN A 329 -0.99 5.05 -29.41
C GLN A 329 -1.71 4.42 -30.61
N VAL A 330 -3.04 4.54 -30.75
CA VAL A 330 -3.75 4.09 -31.96
C VAL A 330 -3.37 4.89 -33.20
N PHE A 331 -2.81 6.10 -33.00
CA PHE A 331 -2.39 7.01 -34.05
C PHE A 331 -1.00 7.56 -33.71
N VAL A 332 0.00 7.12 -34.47
CA VAL A 332 1.40 7.51 -34.29
C VAL A 332 1.92 8.10 -35.59
N THR A 333 2.58 9.24 -35.51
CA THR A 333 3.25 9.86 -36.66
C THR A 333 4.75 9.90 -36.40
N THR A 334 5.54 9.41 -37.35
CA THR A 334 7.00 9.54 -37.33
C THR A 334 7.46 10.36 -38.53
N GLY A 335 8.66 10.93 -38.45
CA GLY A 335 9.21 11.67 -39.57
C GLY A 335 10.64 12.13 -39.38
N VAL A 336 11.24 12.59 -40.47
CA VAL A 336 12.58 13.18 -40.51
C VAL A 336 12.45 14.68 -40.72
N THR A 337 13.06 15.47 -39.84
CA THR A 337 12.98 16.93 -39.85
C THR A 337 14.36 17.60 -39.84
N THR A 338 14.42 18.80 -40.40
CA THR A 338 15.57 19.70 -40.32
C THR A 338 15.43 20.75 -39.21
N ILE A 339 14.35 20.74 -38.43
CA ILE A 339 14.13 21.64 -37.29
C ILE A 339 14.82 21.09 -36.03
N PRO A 340 15.81 21.78 -35.46
CA PRO A 340 16.64 21.26 -34.36
C PRO A 340 16.09 21.57 -32.96
N PHE A 341 14.84 22.05 -32.86
CA PHE A 341 14.25 22.58 -31.63
C PHE A 341 13.09 21.75 -31.08
N LEU A 342 12.83 20.57 -31.67
CA LEU A 342 11.81 19.64 -31.15
C LEU A 342 12.33 18.97 -29.88
N TYR A 343 11.43 18.65 -28.95
CA TYR A 343 11.75 17.93 -27.70
C TYR A 343 10.52 17.16 -27.20
N PRO A 344 10.69 16.13 -26.33
CA PRO A 344 9.57 15.41 -25.75
C PRO A 344 8.62 16.35 -25.00
N GLY A 345 7.32 16.27 -25.30
CA GLY A 345 6.29 17.13 -24.72
C GLY A 345 6.00 18.42 -25.51
N CYS A 346 6.81 18.79 -26.51
CA CYS A 346 6.51 19.96 -27.33
C CYS A 346 5.38 19.68 -28.33
N VAL A 347 4.54 20.69 -28.57
CA VAL A 347 3.41 20.61 -29.51
C VAL A 347 3.85 21.11 -30.89
N VAL A 348 3.47 20.39 -31.94
CA VAL A 348 3.76 20.73 -33.33
C VAL A 348 2.48 20.72 -34.17
N GLU A 349 2.41 21.62 -35.14
CA GLU A 349 1.38 21.61 -36.18
C GLU A 349 1.99 21.06 -37.47
N LEU A 350 1.59 19.86 -37.85
CA LEU A 350 2.04 19.25 -39.10
C LEU A 350 1.13 19.69 -40.24
N ASN A 351 1.74 20.28 -41.26
CA ASN A 351 1.09 20.74 -42.48
C ASN A 351 1.64 19.97 -43.69
N MET A 352 0.78 19.68 -44.67
CA MET A 352 1.15 19.00 -45.91
C MET A 352 1.22 20.02 -47.04
N LEU A 353 2.40 20.16 -47.66
CA LEU A 353 2.56 21.00 -48.85
C LEU A 353 1.78 20.40 -50.03
N GLN A 354 0.90 21.18 -50.65
CA GLN A 354 0.20 20.78 -51.87
C GLN A 354 1.08 21.13 -53.09
N PRO A 355 1.67 20.14 -53.80
CA PRO A 355 2.68 20.39 -54.83
C PRO A 355 2.18 21.33 -55.93
N ASN A 356 0.89 21.22 -56.27
CA ASN A 356 0.27 21.95 -57.38
C ASN A 356 -0.16 23.38 -57.04
N LYS A 357 -0.24 23.76 -55.76
CA LYS A 357 -0.79 25.06 -55.32
C LYS A 357 0.19 25.94 -54.56
N LYS A 358 1.38 25.44 -54.20
CA LYS A 358 2.36 26.11 -53.31
C LYS A 358 1.74 26.57 -51.97
N VAL A 359 0.65 25.95 -51.55
CA VAL A 359 -0.04 26.21 -50.28
C VAL A 359 0.08 24.95 -49.43
N SER A 360 0.38 25.10 -48.14
CA SER A 360 0.33 24.00 -47.18
C SER A 360 -1.04 23.97 -46.49
N SER A 361 -1.63 22.79 -46.36
CA SER A 361 -2.86 22.58 -45.59
C SER A 361 -2.56 21.93 -44.24
N HIS A 362 -3.20 22.39 -43.18
CA HIS A 362 -3.13 21.76 -41.87
C HIS A 362 -3.56 20.31 -41.95
N PHE A 363 -2.73 19.41 -41.43
CA PHE A 363 -3.03 18.00 -41.35
C PHE A 363 -3.46 17.61 -39.94
N THR A 364 -2.60 17.82 -38.94
CA THR A 364 -2.92 17.50 -37.55
C THR A 364 -2.00 18.22 -36.56
N THR A 365 -2.42 18.27 -35.29
CA THR A 365 -1.61 18.78 -34.17
C THR A 365 -1.07 17.60 -33.37
N LEU A 366 0.24 17.53 -33.18
CA LEU A 366 0.92 16.41 -32.54
C LEU A 366 1.72 16.88 -31.33
N ILE A 367 1.93 15.98 -30.38
CA ILE A 367 2.88 16.15 -29.29
C ILE A 367 4.05 15.18 -29.51
N ILE A 368 5.28 15.70 -29.50
CA ILE A 368 6.48 14.89 -29.71
C ILE A 368 6.68 13.99 -28.49
N THR A 369 6.83 12.69 -28.71
CA THR A 369 7.09 11.69 -27.66
C THR A 369 8.54 11.23 -27.68
N ASP A 370 9.14 11.14 -28.86
CA ASP A 370 10.53 10.74 -29.04
C ASP A 370 11.18 11.63 -30.10
N ILE A 371 12.45 11.99 -29.90
CA ILE A 371 13.26 12.74 -30.88
C ILE A 371 14.72 12.30 -30.81
N GLU A 372 15.27 11.97 -31.97
CA GLU A 372 16.70 11.75 -32.18
C GLU A 372 17.26 12.99 -32.88
N HIS A 373 18.29 13.61 -32.32
CA HIS A 373 19.04 14.70 -32.92
C HIS A 373 20.43 14.20 -33.33
N THR A 374 20.83 14.45 -34.56
CA THR A 374 22.19 14.19 -35.04
C THR A 374 22.76 15.46 -35.66
N VAL A 375 23.96 15.86 -35.24
CA VAL A 375 24.69 17.02 -35.78
C VAL A 375 26.14 16.65 -36.06
N ASP A 376 26.61 16.94 -37.27
CA ASP A 376 28.02 16.75 -37.65
C ASP A 376 28.90 18.00 -37.39
N ALA A 377 30.21 17.88 -37.59
CA ALA A 377 31.18 18.96 -37.40
C ALA A 377 30.91 20.21 -38.28
N LEU A 378 30.22 20.06 -39.41
CA LEU A 378 29.87 21.17 -40.30
C LEU A 378 28.61 21.91 -39.83
N GLY A 379 27.85 21.30 -38.93
CA GLY A 379 26.56 21.77 -38.44
C GLY A 379 25.38 21.23 -39.24
N GLN A 380 25.54 20.17 -40.04
CA GLN A 380 24.42 19.52 -40.70
C GLN A 380 23.59 18.77 -39.66
N TYR A 381 22.31 19.11 -39.58
CA TYR A 381 21.38 18.52 -38.64
C TYR A 381 20.40 17.56 -39.33
N SER A 382 20.13 16.44 -38.67
CA SER A 382 18.99 15.57 -38.98
C SER A 382 18.29 15.15 -37.70
N GLY A 383 16.97 15.39 -37.66
CA GLY A 383 16.09 14.99 -36.57
C GLY A 383 15.17 13.86 -36.99
N LYS A 384 14.97 12.84 -36.14
CA LYS A 384 13.90 11.84 -36.32
C LYS A 384 12.93 11.91 -35.17
N PHE A 385 11.67 12.21 -35.43
CA PHE A 385 10.67 12.34 -34.38
C PHE A 385 9.62 11.24 -34.43
N LYS A 386 9.03 10.97 -33.27
CA LYS A 386 7.79 10.21 -33.10
C LYS A 386 6.84 11.06 -32.27
N ALA A 387 5.57 11.04 -32.63
CA ALA A 387 4.57 11.92 -32.06
C ALA A 387 3.17 11.28 -32.05
N VAL A 388 2.33 11.73 -31.14
CA VAL A 388 0.93 11.29 -30.98
C VAL A 388 -0.01 12.50 -31.00
N ASP A 389 -1.33 12.29 -31.01
CA ASP A 389 -2.31 13.37 -31.01
C ASP A 389 -2.23 14.23 -29.72
N ALA A 390 -1.87 15.51 -29.88
CA ALA A 390 -1.74 16.46 -28.76
C ALA A 390 -3.06 16.78 -28.06
N GLN A 391 -4.19 16.57 -28.74
CA GLN A 391 -5.51 17.04 -28.27
C GLN A 391 -6.15 16.12 -27.23
N THR A 392 -5.46 15.04 -26.86
CA THR A 392 -5.92 14.01 -25.93
C THR A 392 -5.54 14.28 -24.48
N GLY A 393 -4.46 15.05 -24.24
CA GLY A 393 -3.93 15.35 -22.91
C GLY A 393 -3.05 14.25 -22.30
N TYR A 394 -2.66 13.23 -23.07
CA TYR A 394 -1.82 12.12 -22.61
C TYR A 394 -0.59 11.93 -23.52
N ILE A 395 0.48 11.39 -22.93
CA ILE A 395 1.67 10.89 -23.63
C ILE A 395 1.89 9.42 -23.29
N PRO A 396 2.72 8.66 -24.03
CA PRO A 396 3.01 7.28 -23.68
C PRO A 396 3.59 7.19 -22.26
N GLN A 397 3.12 6.19 -21.51
CA GLN A 397 3.48 5.97 -20.12
C GLN A 397 4.97 5.62 -19.97
N PRO A 398 5.66 6.09 -18.91
CA PRO A 398 7.03 5.66 -18.62
C PRO A 398 7.12 4.15 -18.44
N ILE A 399 8.25 3.57 -18.83
CA ILE A 399 8.51 2.14 -18.64
C ILE A 399 8.89 1.91 -17.19
N PHE A 400 8.23 0.94 -16.54
CA PHE A 400 8.54 0.51 -15.18
C PHE A 400 8.23 -0.98 -15.01
N THR A 401 8.85 -1.58 -14.00
CA THR A 401 8.55 -2.94 -13.55
C THR A 401 7.72 -2.86 -12.27
N ALA A 402 6.55 -3.49 -12.25
CA ALA A 402 5.74 -3.55 -11.04
C ALA A 402 6.43 -4.41 -9.97
N PRO A 403 6.61 -3.91 -8.74
CA PRO A 403 7.21 -4.69 -7.67
C PRO A 403 6.28 -5.83 -7.23
N ILE A 404 6.87 -6.99 -6.95
CA ILE A 404 6.18 -8.15 -6.37
C ILE A 404 6.69 -8.30 -4.94
N THR A 405 5.78 -8.14 -3.98
CA THR A 405 6.10 -8.14 -2.56
C THR A 405 5.87 -9.51 -1.95
N GLU A 406 6.91 -10.04 -1.31
CA GLU A 406 6.83 -11.29 -0.56
C GLU A 406 6.27 -11.05 0.85
N THR A 407 5.85 -12.13 1.50
CA THR A 407 5.41 -12.09 2.90
C THR A 407 6.55 -11.63 3.80
N GLN A 408 6.25 -10.79 4.79
CA GLN A 408 7.26 -10.19 5.66
C GLN A 408 6.86 -10.27 7.13
N ILE A 409 7.86 -10.28 8.00
CA ILE A 409 7.66 -10.17 9.43
C ILE A 409 7.61 -8.69 9.82
N GLY A 410 6.68 -8.34 10.71
CA GLY A 410 6.61 -7.02 11.34
C GLY A 410 6.23 -7.11 12.80
N THR A 411 6.34 -5.98 13.50
CA THR A 411 5.95 -5.85 14.91
C THR A 411 4.74 -4.94 15.01
N VAL A 412 3.75 -5.37 15.79
CA VAL A 412 2.55 -4.55 16.06
C VAL A 412 2.96 -3.38 16.94
N VAL A 413 2.75 -2.15 16.45
CA VAL A 413 3.09 -0.92 17.16
C VAL A 413 1.86 -0.22 17.75
N ASN A 414 0.68 -0.49 17.19
CA ASN A 414 -0.59 0.03 17.66
C ASN A 414 -1.75 -0.91 17.31
N ASN A 415 -2.62 -1.20 18.27
CA ASN A 415 -3.86 -1.96 18.07
C ASN A 415 -5.11 -1.17 18.52
N GLU A 416 -4.98 0.11 18.84
CA GLU A 416 -6.09 1.03 19.14
C GLU A 416 -6.71 1.56 17.84
N ASP A 417 -7.43 0.68 17.13
CA ASP A 417 -8.16 1.02 15.91
C ASP A 417 -9.29 2.03 16.19
N PRO A 418 -9.24 3.26 15.65
CA PRO A 418 -10.27 4.28 15.86
C PRO A 418 -11.66 3.87 15.37
N GLU A 419 -11.74 2.96 14.40
CA GLU A 419 -13.01 2.45 13.87
C GLU A 419 -13.51 1.18 14.59
N GLY A 420 -12.72 0.64 15.52
CA GLY A 420 -13.07 -0.55 16.29
C GLY A 420 -13.27 -1.82 15.46
N LYS A 421 -12.56 -1.95 14.32
CA LYS A 421 -12.66 -3.10 13.40
C LYS A 421 -11.64 -4.20 13.72
N GLY A 422 -10.82 -4.02 14.75
CA GLY A 422 -9.77 -4.98 15.12
C GLY A 422 -8.58 -4.94 14.16
N CYS A 423 -8.34 -3.81 13.49
CA CYS A 423 -7.15 -3.61 12.69
C CYS A 423 -5.94 -3.24 13.57
N VAL A 424 -4.74 -3.46 13.05
CA VAL A 424 -3.48 -3.13 13.75
C VAL A 424 -2.52 -2.39 12.84
N GLN A 425 -1.71 -1.48 13.40
CA GLN A 425 -0.57 -0.90 12.68
C GLN A 425 0.68 -1.71 12.98
N VAL A 426 1.43 -2.00 11.92
CA VAL A 426 2.64 -2.81 11.98
C VAL A 426 3.83 -1.97 11.55
N GLN A 427 4.98 -2.20 12.16
CA GLN A 427 6.27 -1.70 11.70
C GLN A 427 7.08 -2.86 11.11
N PHE A 428 7.50 -2.73 9.85
CA PHE A 428 8.42 -3.68 9.22
C PHE A 428 9.86 -3.47 9.71
N SER A 429 10.69 -4.50 9.64
CA SER A 429 12.08 -4.46 10.13
C SER A 429 12.98 -3.45 9.40
N TRP A 430 12.63 -3.07 8.17
CA TRP A 430 13.36 -2.08 7.37
C TRP A 430 12.82 -0.65 7.52
N GLN A 431 11.70 -0.44 8.22
CA GLN A 431 11.15 0.89 8.47
C GLN A 431 11.85 1.57 9.65
N ASP A 432 12.04 2.89 9.54
CA ASP A 432 12.48 3.71 10.68
C ASP A 432 11.48 3.61 11.84
N THR A 433 11.94 3.79 13.08
CA THR A 433 11.09 3.67 14.30
C THR A 433 9.94 4.66 14.38
N SER A 434 9.94 5.72 13.57
CA SER A 434 8.84 6.67 13.45
C SER A 434 7.81 6.29 12.38
N GLN A 435 8.10 5.29 11.56
CA GLN A 435 7.26 4.82 10.46
C GLN A 435 6.52 3.55 10.85
N GLN A 436 5.34 3.38 10.25
CA GLN A 436 4.46 2.24 10.44
C GLN A 436 3.48 2.18 9.28
N THR A 437 2.77 1.07 9.13
CA THR A 437 1.72 0.93 8.13
C THR A 437 0.46 1.73 8.48
N GLU A 438 -0.47 1.79 7.52
CA GLU A 438 -1.87 2.08 7.86
C GLU A 438 -2.46 0.96 8.74
N PHE A 439 -3.69 1.14 9.22
CA PHE A 439 -4.37 0.08 9.96
C PHE A 439 -4.62 -1.13 9.05
N LEU A 440 -4.04 -2.27 9.42
CA LEU A 440 -4.09 -3.51 8.66
C LEU A 440 -5.16 -4.43 9.21
N ARG A 441 -5.93 -5.03 8.32
CA ARG A 441 -6.83 -6.11 8.69
C ARG A 441 -6.03 -7.32 9.16
N VAL A 442 -6.58 -8.01 10.16
CA VAL A 442 -6.05 -9.26 10.69
C VAL A 442 -6.86 -10.42 10.11
N MET A 443 -6.16 -11.37 9.50
CA MET A 443 -6.73 -12.65 9.08
C MET A 443 -7.12 -13.45 10.32
N SER A 444 -8.36 -13.92 10.34
CA SER A 444 -8.85 -14.83 11.37
C SER A 444 -9.18 -16.20 10.77
N GLY A 445 -9.06 -17.26 11.57
CA GLY A 445 -9.42 -18.63 11.17
C GLY A 445 -10.92 -18.79 10.85
N ASP A 446 -11.77 -17.94 11.43
CA ASP A 446 -13.18 -17.82 11.08
C ASP A 446 -13.66 -16.40 11.35
N ALA A 447 -14.28 -15.75 10.37
CA ALA A 447 -14.80 -14.39 10.50
C ALA A 447 -16.07 -14.22 9.65
N GLY A 448 -17.08 -13.55 10.20
CA GLY A 448 -18.26 -13.16 9.44
C GLY A 448 -19.40 -12.62 10.29
N SER A 449 -20.62 -12.80 9.78
CA SER A 449 -21.87 -12.42 10.42
C SER A 449 -22.98 -13.43 10.10
N SER A 450 -24.07 -13.40 10.85
CA SER A 450 -25.30 -14.17 10.61
C SER A 450 -26.54 -13.36 11.03
N ASP A 451 -27.72 -13.95 10.89
CA ASP A 451 -28.96 -13.32 11.37
C ASP A 451 -28.99 -13.12 12.88
N GLN A 452 -28.31 -13.98 13.63
CA GLN A 452 -28.24 -13.95 15.09
C GLN A 452 -27.04 -13.15 15.61
N VAL A 453 -25.92 -13.15 14.87
CA VAL A 453 -24.66 -12.50 15.27
C VAL A 453 -24.23 -11.53 14.18
N LYS A 454 -24.55 -10.25 14.36
CA LYS A 454 -24.32 -9.22 13.33
C LYS A 454 -22.85 -8.79 13.20
N THR A 455 -22.08 -8.86 14.28
CA THR A 455 -20.66 -8.50 14.32
C THR A 455 -19.86 -9.58 15.05
N ASN A 456 -18.61 -9.79 14.66
CA ASN A 456 -17.66 -10.68 15.35
C ASN A 456 -18.12 -12.15 15.48
N ARG A 457 -18.85 -12.68 14.49
CA ARG A 457 -19.07 -14.14 14.42
C ARG A 457 -17.77 -14.82 14.00
N GLY A 458 -17.27 -15.75 14.82
CA GLY A 458 -16.05 -16.52 14.55
C GLY A 458 -14.98 -16.30 15.62
N MET A 459 -13.71 -16.39 15.24
CA MET A 459 -12.58 -16.19 16.14
C MET A 459 -12.13 -14.72 16.12
N VAL A 460 -12.01 -14.11 17.30
CA VAL A 460 -11.54 -12.72 17.44
C VAL A 460 -10.35 -12.68 18.38
N PHE A 461 -9.15 -12.78 17.79
CA PHE A 461 -7.86 -12.68 18.48
C PHE A 461 -7.03 -11.64 17.74
N ILE A 462 -7.08 -10.39 18.21
CA ILE A 462 -6.34 -9.29 17.62
C ILE A 462 -4.95 -9.24 18.26
N PRO A 463 -3.87 -9.24 17.46
CA PRO A 463 -2.51 -9.10 17.97
C PRO A 463 -2.35 -7.86 18.85
N GLU A 464 -1.56 -8.00 19.89
CA GLU A 464 -1.29 -6.96 20.87
C GLU A 464 -0.05 -6.14 20.49
N LYS A 465 0.05 -4.92 21.00
CA LYS A 465 1.26 -4.11 20.82
C LYS A 465 2.49 -4.85 21.34
N GLY A 466 3.51 -4.95 20.50
CA GLY A 466 4.74 -5.70 20.76
C GLY A 466 4.77 -7.09 20.15
N ASP A 467 3.62 -7.63 19.72
CA ASP A 467 3.58 -8.94 19.07
C ASP A 467 4.28 -8.91 17.72
N GLN A 468 5.00 -10.00 17.41
CA GLN A 468 5.53 -10.24 16.08
C GLN A 468 4.46 -10.91 15.23
N VAL A 469 4.25 -10.39 14.02
CA VAL A 469 3.22 -10.86 13.08
C VAL A 469 3.80 -11.13 11.71
N MET A 470 3.21 -12.10 11.01
CA MET A 470 3.45 -12.31 9.59
C MET A 470 2.47 -11.44 8.79
N VAL A 471 2.99 -10.68 7.82
CA VAL A 471 2.21 -9.76 6.98
C VAL A 471 2.26 -10.23 5.53
N GLY A 472 1.08 -10.51 4.97
CA GLY A 472 0.87 -10.81 3.57
C GLY A 472 0.45 -9.58 2.77
N PHE A 473 0.45 -9.70 1.45
CA PHE A 473 0.13 -8.60 0.54
C PHE A 473 -0.90 -9.06 -0.50
N VAL A 474 -2.06 -8.39 -0.57
CA VAL A 474 -3.13 -8.80 -1.50
C VAL A 474 -2.65 -8.63 -2.94
N GLY A 475 -2.56 -9.74 -3.68
CA GLY A 475 -2.03 -9.77 -5.04
C GLY A 475 -0.53 -9.46 -5.11
N ASN A 476 0.21 -9.69 -4.02
CA ASN A 476 1.64 -9.36 -3.87
C ASN A 476 1.94 -7.88 -4.14
N HIS A 477 0.97 -6.99 -3.90
CA HIS A 477 1.12 -5.56 -4.09
C HIS A 477 1.63 -4.88 -2.81
N PRO A 478 2.73 -4.12 -2.83
CA PRO A 478 3.37 -3.56 -1.63
C PRO A 478 2.45 -2.64 -0.82
N ASP A 479 1.54 -1.95 -1.50
CA ASP A 479 0.59 -1.01 -0.87
C ASP A 479 -0.67 -1.70 -0.32
N ARG A 480 -0.74 -3.04 -0.31
CA ARG A 480 -1.91 -3.81 0.20
C ARG A 480 -1.57 -4.83 1.30
N PRO A 481 -0.86 -4.43 2.36
CA PRO A 481 -0.53 -5.32 3.46
C PRO A 481 -1.78 -5.76 4.26
N PHE A 482 -1.74 -6.96 4.81
CA PHE A 482 -2.67 -7.47 5.82
C PHE A 482 -1.94 -8.45 6.76
N VAL A 483 -2.36 -8.54 8.01
CA VAL A 483 -1.76 -9.47 8.98
C VAL A 483 -2.31 -10.87 8.74
N MET A 484 -1.44 -11.85 8.54
CA MET A 484 -1.79 -13.27 8.38
C MET A 484 -1.96 -13.99 9.72
N GLY A 485 -1.22 -13.57 10.75
CA GLY A 485 -1.26 -14.15 12.08
C GLY A 485 -0.03 -13.79 12.90
N SER A 486 -0.05 -14.09 14.19
CA SER A 486 1.07 -13.86 15.12
C SER A 486 2.10 -14.99 15.07
N LEU A 487 3.35 -14.64 15.33
CA LEU A 487 4.47 -15.56 15.42
C LEU A 487 5.08 -15.48 16.82
N PHE A 488 5.29 -16.65 17.43
CA PHE A 488 6.15 -16.73 18.61
C PHE A 488 7.63 -16.61 18.20
N HIS A 489 8.43 -15.97 19.06
CA HIS A 489 9.87 -15.80 18.92
C HIS A 489 10.59 -16.27 20.20
N GLY A 490 11.93 -16.33 20.18
CA GLY A 490 12.71 -16.87 21.30
C GLY A 490 12.44 -16.28 22.69
N GLY A 491 11.98 -15.02 22.77
CA GLY A 491 11.60 -14.37 24.03
C GLY A 491 10.17 -14.60 24.55
N ASN A 492 9.26 -15.22 23.77
CA ASN A 492 7.86 -15.43 24.17
C ASN A 492 7.31 -16.82 23.78
N ALA A 493 8.18 -17.74 23.34
CA ALA A 493 7.82 -19.11 22.98
C ALA A 493 8.29 -20.11 24.04
N SER A 494 7.38 -20.89 24.61
CA SER A 494 7.71 -22.06 25.45
C SER A 494 7.32 -23.40 24.79
N GLY A 495 6.56 -23.36 23.70
CA GLY A 495 6.02 -24.56 23.04
C GLY A 495 4.96 -25.31 23.86
N GLY A 496 4.52 -26.46 23.36
CA GLY A 496 3.53 -27.33 24.00
C GLY A 496 4.09 -28.27 25.07
N GLY A 497 5.20 -27.93 25.71
CA GLY A 497 5.89 -28.79 26.69
C GLY A 497 6.63 -29.99 26.07
N ILE A 498 7.05 -30.93 26.93
CA ILE A 498 7.74 -32.16 26.51
C ILE A 498 6.83 -32.94 25.56
N ASN A 499 7.38 -33.44 24.44
CA ASN A 499 6.64 -34.18 23.41
C ASN A 499 5.39 -33.45 22.87
N ASN A 500 5.32 -32.12 22.97
CA ASN A 500 4.14 -31.33 22.60
C ASN A 500 2.86 -31.80 23.32
N GLN A 501 2.97 -32.22 24.58
CA GLN A 501 1.86 -32.83 25.33
C GLN A 501 0.76 -31.82 25.77
N ILE A 502 0.96 -30.52 25.57
CA ILE A 502 0.02 -29.45 25.96
C ILE A 502 -0.40 -28.66 24.74
N LYS A 503 -1.71 -28.47 24.57
CA LYS A 503 -2.31 -27.59 23.55
C LYS A 503 -3.21 -26.60 24.28
N SER A 504 -3.07 -25.31 24.01
CA SER A 504 -3.79 -24.31 24.80
C SER A 504 -4.13 -23.04 24.04
N ILE A 505 -5.18 -22.37 24.51
CA ILE A 505 -5.53 -20.99 24.19
C ILE A 505 -5.39 -20.20 25.48
N GLN A 506 -4.56 -19.15 25.46
CA GLN A 506 -4.28 -18.32 26.62
C GLN A 506 -4.46 -16.84 26.28
N THR A 507 -5.14 -16.10 27.14
CA THR A 507 -5.35 -14.65 26.98
C THR A 507 -4.26 -13.85 27.70
N ARG A 508 -4.13 -12.56 27.34
CA ARG A 508 -3.23 -11.60 28.00
C ARG A 508 -3.43 -11.52 29.52
N SER A 509 -4.67 -11.71 30.00
CA SER A 509 -4.99 -11.68 31.43
C SER A 509 -4.76 -13.02 32.14
N GLY A 510 -4.39 -14.09 31.43
CA GLY A 510 -4.09 -15.40 32.00
C GLY A 510 -5.24 -16.41 32.00
N HIS A 511 -6.40 -16.11 31.39
CA HIS A 511 -7.45 -17.11 31.20
C HIS A 511 -7.00 -18.16 30.20
N THR A 512 -7.25 -19.44 30.51
CA THR A 512 -6.65 -20.55 29.78
C THR A 512 -7.67 -21.65 29.51
N LEU A 513 -7.75 -22.10 28.25
CA LEU A 513 -8.31 -23.38 27.87
C LEU A 513 -7.16 -24.30 27.48
N LYS A 514 -7.05 -25.46 28.12
CA LYS A 514 -5.89 -26.36 28.00
C LYS A 514 -6.35 -27.80 27.78
N PHE A 515 -5.68 -28.48 26.84
CA PHE A 515 -5.82 -29.89 26.53
C PHE A 515 -4.48 -30.58 26.83
N THR A 516 -4.52 -31.71 27.51
CA THR A 516 -3.31 -32.46 27.92
C THR A 516 -3.35 -33.90 27.42
N GLU A 517 -2.18 -34.47 27.14
CA GLU A 517 -2.03 -35.91 26.86
C GLU A 517 -2.03 -36.78 28.13
N GLU A 518 -2.21 -36.17 29.31
CA GLU A 518 -2.63 -36.89 30.53
C GLU A 518 -4.16 -37.13 30.54
N GLU A 519 -4.81 -36.84 29.41
CA GLU A 519 -6.22 -37.05 29.11
C GLU A 519 -7.17 -36.12 29.90
N SER A 520 -6.81 -34.83 30.02
CA SER A 520 -7.64 -33.80 30.65
C SER A 520 -8.00 -32.64 29.71
N ILE A 521 -9.19 -32.06 29.94
CA ILE A 521 -9.61 -30.75 29.40
C ILE A 521 -9.81 -29.80 30.58
N GLU A 522 -9.09 -28.69 30.56
CA GLU A 522 -8.99 -27.78 31.71
C GLU A 522 -9.34 -26.34 31.29
N ILE A 523 -10.21 -25.69 32.06
CA ILE A 523 -10.58 -24.28 31.90
C ILE A 523 -10.20 -23.56 33.19
N PHE A 524 -9.33 -22.57 33.08
CA PHE A 524 -8.88 -21.74 34.20
C PHE A 524 -9.13 -20.28 33.93
N ASP A 525 -9.52 -19.55 34.98
CA ASP A 525 -9.34 -18.11 35.01
C ASP A 525 -8.08 -17.71 35.79
N ALA A 526 -7.73 -16.43 35.73
CA ALA A 526 -6.57 -15.90 36.43
C ALA A 526 -6.77 -15.79 37.96
N SER A 527 -7.99 -16.00 38.45
CA SER A 527 -8.39 -15.85 39.85
C SER A 527 -8.48 -17.19 40.60
N GLY A 528 -8.23 -18.31 39.91
CA GLY A 528 -8.22 -19.66 40.50
C GLY A 528 -9.55 -20.43 40.40
N ASN A 529 -10.53 -19.93 39.65
CA ASN A 529 -11.72 -20.71 39.30
C ASN A 529 -11.35 -21.72 38.20
N TYR A 530 -11.83 -22.95 38.32
CA TYR A 530 -11.55 -23.97 37.31
C TYR A 530 -12.63 -25.02 37.11
N ILE A 531 -12.63 -25.55 35.88
CA ILE A 531 -13.37 -26.75 35.47
C ILE A 531 -12.36 -27.72 34.86
N VAL A 532 -12.34 -28.96 35.35
CA VAL A 532 -11.48 -30.02 34.82
C VAL A 532 -12.33 -31.24 34.48
N LEU A 533 -12.24 -31.68 33.23
CA LEU A 533 -12.76 -32.95 32.76
C LEU A 533 -11.58 -33.92 32.70
N ASP A 534 -11.53 -34.86 33.63
CA ASP A 534 -10.46 -35.85 33.75
C ASP A 534 -10.94 -37.21 33.20
N THR A 535 -10.39 -37.61 32.06
CA THR A 535 -10.74 -38.87 31.39
C THR A 535 -10.15 -40.07 32.12
N THR A 536 -8.95 -39.93 32.69
CA THR A 536 -8.24 -41.01 33.39
C THR A 536 -8.97 -41.36 34.69
N GLY A 537 -9.28 -40.34 35.49
CA GLY A 537 -10.07 -40.47 36.71
C GLY A 537 -11.58 -40.62 36.46
N LYS A 538 -12.04 -40.41 35.22
CA LYS A 538 -13.46 -40.41 34.82
C LYS A 538 -14.30 -39.46 35.67
N SER A 539 -13.76 -38.28 35.93
CA SER A 539 -14.33 -37.32 36.88
C SER A 539 -14.44 -35.91 36.29
N ILE A 540 -15.35 -35.12 36.85
CA ILE A 540 -15.48 -33.69 36.55
C ILE A 540 -15.32 -32.95 37.87
N THR A 541 -14.43 -31.97 37.90
CA THR A 541 -14.24 -31.08 39.05
C THR A 541 -14.62 -29.66 38.69
N LEU A 542 -15.48 -29.04 39.51
CA LEU A 542 -15.83 -27.62 39.48
C LEU A 542 -15.42 -27.00 40.80
N SER A 543 -14.57 -25.96 40.77
CA SER A 543 -14.05 -25.33 41.98
C SER A 543 -13.96 -23.82 41.82
N ALA A 544 -14.28 -23.11 42.90
CA ALA A 544 -14.17 -21.67 43.01
C ALA A 544 -13.67 -21.31 44.42
N PRO A 545 -12.81 -20.30 44.59
CA PRO A 545 -12.32 -19.89 45.90
C PRO A 545 -13.41 -19.37 46.86
N GLU A 546 -14.53 -18.85 46.33
CA GLU A 546 -15.59 -18.27 47.15
C GLU A 546 -16.95 -18.97 46.95
N ASN A 547 -17.65 -18.69 45.85
CA ASN A 547 -19.06 -19.03 45.71
C ASN A 547 -19.33 -19.87 44.45
N ILE A 548 -20.20 -20.87 44.57
CA ILE A 548 -20.80 -21.61 43.45
C ILE A 548 -22.32 -21.53 43.60
N LEU A 549 -23.01 -20.88 42.64
CA LEU A 549 -24.47 -20.72 42.62
C LEU A 549 -25.08 -21.50 41.44
N LEU A 550 -26.01 -22.41 41.72
CA LEU A 550 -26.74 -23.18 40.71
C LEU A 550 -28.21 -22.72 40.68
N THR A 551 -28.68 -22.15 39.57
CA THR A 551 -30.06 -21.65 39.43
C THR A 551 -30.67 -22.16 38.14
N ALA A 552 -31.83 -22.80 38.23
CA ALA A 552 -32.60 -23.28 37.09
C ALA A 552 -34.07 -23.47 37.49
N LYS A 553 -34.96 -23.65 36.49
CA LYS A 553 -36.36 -24.01 36.74
C LYS A 553 -36.49 -25.34 37.50
N ASN A 554 -35.62 -26.31 37.20
CA ASN A 554 -35.54 -27.60 37.87
C ASN A 554 -34.06 -27.99 38.01
N ILE A 555 -33.67 -28.57 39.15
CA ILE A 555 -32.34 -29.14 39.40
C ILE A 555 -32.54 -30.54 39.99
N GLN A 556 -31.77 -31.54 39.53
CA GLN A 556 -31.83 -32.92 40.00
C GLN A 556 -30.41 -33.45 40.26
N PHE A 557 -30.23 -34.15 41.39
CA PHE A 557 -28.99 -34.83 41.74
C PHE A 557 -29.27 -36.34 41.91
N GLN A 558 -28.55 -37.19 41.19
CA GLN A 558 -28.72 -38.64 41.21
C GLN A 558 -27.35 -39.32 41.15
N ALA A 559 -27.13 -40.32 42.00
CA ALA A 559 -25.94 -41.17 41.99
C ALA A 559 -26.35 -42.64 42.17
N SER A 560 -25.61 -43.57 41.54
CA SER A 560 -25.84 -45.01 41.70
C SER A 560 -25.41 -45.54 43.06
N GLU A 561 -24.47 -44.85 43.70
CA GLU A 561 -23.91 -45.24 44.99
C GLU A 561 -24.26 -44.17 46.04
N ASN A 562 -23.53 -43.04 46.05
CA ASN A 562 -23.58 -42.10 47.16
C ASN A 562 -23.72 -40.64 46.70
N ILE A 563 -24.49 -39.85 47.44
CA ILE A 563 -24.46 -38.38 47.42
C ILE A 563 -24.01 -37.92 48.80
N ALA A 564 -22.96 -37.10 48.86
CA ALA A 564 -22.42 -36.57 50.10
C ALA A 564 -22.49 -35.03 50.10
N MET A 565 -22.99 -34.45 51.19
CA MET A 565 -23.10 -32.99 51.36
C MET A 565 -22.47 -32.60 52.69
N HIS A 566 -21.50 -31.69 52.63
CA HIS A 566 -20.74 -31.22 53.79
C HIS A 566 -20.64 -29.70 53.76
N ALA A 567 -20.83 -29.05 54.90
CA ALA A 567 -20.60 -27.62 55.09
C ALA A 567 -19.85 -27.41 56.40
N GLY A 568 -18.90 -26.47 56.41
CA GLY A 568 -18.15 -26.11 57.63
C GLY A 568 -18.99 -25.35 58.64
N GLU A 569 -20.05 -24.67 58.18
CA GLU A 569 -20.98 -23.93 59.03
C GLU A 569 -22.41 -24.48 58.89
N ASN A 570 -23.18 -23.97 57.91
CA ASN A 570 -24.63 -24.18 57.86
C ASN A 570 -25.05 -24.85 56.55
N VAL A 571 -26.04 -25.74 56.63
CA VAL A 571 -26.82 -26.25 55.49
C VAL A 571 -28.27 -25.81 55.68
N THR A 572 -28.82 -25.10 54.70
CA THR A 572 -30.21 -24.61 54.72
C THR A 572 -30.99 -25.25 53.58
N ILE A 573 -32.13 -25.89 53.90
CA ILE A 573 -33.06 -26.47 52.93
C ILE A 573 -34.43 -25.83 53.13
N GLN A 574 -34.94 -25.17 52.10
CA GLN A 574 -36.24 -24.50 52.12
C GLN A 574 -36.99 -24.79 50.81
N ALA A 575 -38.28 -25.12 50.94
CA ALA A 575 -39.20 -25.23 49.82
C ALA A 575 -40.52 -24.51 50.18
N GLU A 576 -41.15 -23.86 49.20
CA GLU A 576 -42.50 -23.29 49.38
C GLU A 576 -43.58 -24.38 49.39
N GLY A 577 -43.35 -25.45 48.64
CA GLY A 577 -44.18 -26.65 48.62
C GLY A 577 -43.70 -27.70 49.62
N ASN A 578 -43.50 -28.93 49.14
CA ASN A 578 -43.14 -30.06 49.98
C ASN A 578 -41.62 -30.33 49.96
N ILE A 579 -41.11 -30.84 51.07
CA ILE A 579 -39.81 -31.52 51.16
C ILE A 579 -40.10 -32.99 51.46
N ASP A 580 -39.83 -33.88 50.50
CA ASP A 580 -40.02 -35.33 50.65
C ASP A 580 -38.66 -36.02 50.79
N GLN A 581 -38.43 -36.70 51.91
CA GLN A 581 -37.21 -37.46 52.20
C GLN A 581 -37.55 -38.93 52.48
N THR A 582 -36.95 -39.84 51.73
CA THR A 582 -37.15 -41.29 51.87
C THR A 582 -35.80 -41.99 51.90
N ALA A 583 -35.63 -42.93 52.85
CA ALA A 583 -34.49 -43.84 52.90
C ALA A 583 -34.99 -45.29 52.86
N GLY A 584 -34.32 -46.15 52.09
CA GLY A 584 -34.70 -47.57 51.95
C GLY A 584 -34.36 -48.43 53.16
N GLU A 585 -33.37 -48.00 53.96
CA GLU A 585 -32.91 -48.71 55.16
C GLU A 585 -33.05 -47.83 56.41
N THR A 586 -32.05 -46.98 56.69
CA THR A 586 -32.00 -46.16 57.91
C THR A 586 -31.97 -44.68 57.59
N PHE A 587 -32.80 -43.89 58.28
CA PHE A 587 -32.76 -42.44 58.27
C PHE A 587 -32.28 -41.93 59.65
N THR A 588 -31.09 -41.33 59.70
CA THR A 588 -30.47 -40.88 60.96
C THR A 588 -30.34 -39.36 61.00
N LEU A 589 -30.87 -38.73 62.05
CA LEU A 589 -30.66 -37.32 62.37
C LEU A 589 -29.94 -37.21 63.72
N THR A 590 -28.71 -36.71 63.70
CA THR A 590 -27.91 -36.52 64.92
C THR A 590 -27.50 -35.06 65.04
N ALA A 591 -27.78 -34.44 66.18
CA ALA A 591 -27.35 -33.09 66.51
C ALA A 591 -27.08 -32.98 68.01
N LYS A 592 -26.16 -32.11 68.42
CA LYS A 592 -25.94 -31.81 69.85
C LYS A 592 -27.22 -31.28 70.51
N ASN A 593 -27.93 -30.41 69.80
CA ASN A 593 -29.25 -29.90 70.16
C ASN A 593 -30.17 -30.11 68.95
N ASN A 594 -31.22 -30.91 69.10
CA ASN A 594 -32.25 -31.09 68.08
C ASN A 594 -33.52 -30.34 68.51
N TYR A 595 -34.03 -29.44 67.66
CA TYR A 595 -35.27 -28.68 67.87
C TYR A 595 -36.16 -28.81 66.63
N ALA A 596 -37.34 -29.39 66.80
CA ALA A 596 -38.33 -29.56 65.75
C ALA A 596 -39.60 -28.78 66.11
N GLN A 597 -39.98 -27.81 65.27
CA GLN A 597 -41.20 -27.02 65.42
C GLN A 597 -42.19 -27.41 64.33
N ILE A 598 -43.37 -27.88 64.73
CA ILE A 598 -44.41 -28.36 63.82
C ILE A 598 -45.67 -27.52 64.08
N SER A 599 -46.16 -26.81 63.05
CA SER A 599 -47.21 -25.79 63.21
C SER A 599 -48.62 -26.35 63.21
N THR A 600 -48.89 -27.37 62.38
CA THR A 600 -50.24 -27.91 62.18
C THR A 600 -50.39 -29.30 62.80
N GLN A 601 -49.65 -30.29 62.30
CA GLN A 601 -49.86 -31.68 62.69
C GLN A 601 -48.60 -32.54 62.51
N THR A 602 -48.41 -33.49 63.43
CA THR A 602 -47.40 -34.55 63.31
C THR A 602 -48.06 -35.92 63.34
N HIS A 603 -47.61 -36.82 62.48
CA HIS A 603 -48.04 -38.21 62.43
C HIS A 603 -46.82 -39.13 62.40
N ILE A 604 -46.74 -40.03 63.37
CA ILE A 604 -45.71 -41.06 63.43
C ILE A 604 -46.42 -42.40 63.30
N LYS A 605 -46.21 -43.08 62.18
CA LYS A 605 -46.73 -44.44 61.94
C LYS A 605 -45.54 -45.37 61.76
N THR A 606 -45.34 -46.25 62.72
CA THR A 606 -44.22 -47.19 62.77
C THR A 606 -44.67 -48.51 63.37
N LYS A 607 -43.90 -49.59 63.13
CA LYS A 607 -44.09 -50.89 63.79
C LYS A 607 -43.66 -50.85 65.25
N GLU A 608 -42.55 -50.16 65.53
CA GLU A 608 -41.98 -50.01 66.87
C GLU A 608 -41.57 -48.54 67.07
N TYR A 609 -41.83 -48.00 68.26
CA TYR A 609 -41.52 -46.62 68.62
C TYR A 609 -40.90 -46.59 70.02
N PHE A 610 -39.70 -46.04 70.13
CA PHE A 610 -38.98 -45.91 71.40
C PHE A 610 -38.61 -44.44 71.63
N VAL A 611 -38.90 -43.94 72.83
CA VAL A 611 -38.45 -42.61 73.27
C VAL A 611 -37.74 -42.79 74.60
N THR A 612 -36.47 -42.40 74.67
CA THR A 612 -35.67 -42.43 75.89
C THR A 612 -35.13 -41.04 76.17
N SER A 613 -35.27 -40.56 77.39
CA SER A 613 -34.73 -39.26 77.82
C SER A 613 -34.37 -39.32 79.30
N GLN A 614 -33.38 -38.52 79.72
CA GLN A 614 -33.07 -38.34 81.16
C GLN A 614 -34.18 -37.56 81.87
N ILE A 615 -34.77 -36.59 81.15
CA ILE A 615 -35.89 -35.77 81.58
C ILE A 615 -36.83 -35.63 80.38
N GLY A 616 -38.08 -36.06 80.54
CA GLY A 616 -39.11 -35.99 79.49
C GLY A 616 -40.39 -35.36 80.01
N ARG A 617 -41.08 -34.58 79.17
CA ARG A 617 -42.42 -34.02 79.41
C ARG A 617 -43.25 -34.22 78.16
N ILE A 618 -44.44 -34.78 78.33
CA ILE A 618 -45.49 -34.86 77.30
C ILE A 618 -46.71 -34.17 77.89
N GLU A 619 -47.31 -33.23 77.15
CA GLU A 619 -48.41 -32.40 77.64
C GLU A 619 -49.36 -32.05 76.50
N ALA A 620 -50.66 -32.13 76.78
CA ALA A 620 -51.70 -31.52 75.98
C ALA A 620 -52.17 -30.25 76.70
N THR A 621 -52.17 -29.10 76.01
CA THR A 621 -52.38 -27.78 76.65
C THR A 621 -53.79 -27.20 76.51
N ARG A 622 -54.67 -27.82 75.72
CA ARG A 622 -56.07 -27.40 75.55
C ARG A 622 -57.05 -28.49 75.94
N ASP A 623 -56.96 -29.64 75.25
CA ASP A 623 -57.93 -30.72 75.38
C ASP A 623 -57.30 -31.93 76.12
N ASN A 624 -57.40 -33.14 75.55
CA ASN A 624 -57.02 -34.39 76.19
C ASN A 624 -55.72 -34.96 75.64
N LEU A 625 -54.89 -35.56 76.50
CA LEU A 625 -53.84 -36.50 76.11
C LEU A 625 -54.42 -37.92 76.12
N GLN A 626 -54.46 -38.58 74.96
CA GLN A 626 -55.01 -39.93 74.82
C GLN A 626 -53.90 -40.93 74.49
N LEU A 627 -53.85 -42.03 75.25
CA LEU A 627 -53.01 -43.19 75.00
C LEU A 627 -53.95 -44.40 74.87
N SER A 628 -53.78 -45.18 73.80
CA SER A 628 -54.66 -46.30 73.49
C SER A 628 -53.85 -47.46 72.94
N SER A 629 -54.17 -48.67 73.39
CA SER A 629 -53.55 -49.94 72.99
C SER A 629 -54.64 -51.00 72.90
N SER A 630 -54.52 -51.95 71.96
CA SER A 630 -55.40 -53.13 71.92
C SER A 630 -55.01 -54.19 72.97
N GLY A 631 -53.82 -54.08 73.54
CA GLY A 631 -53.36 -54.87 74.67
C GLY A 631 -53.33 -54.01 75.93
N GLU A 632 -52.14 -53.86 76.52
CA GLU A 632 -51.92 -53.10 77.75
C GLU A 632 -51.16 -51.78 77.47
N VAL A 633 -51.36 -50.79 78.33
CA VAL A 633 -50.56 -49.56 78.42
C VAL A 633 -49.91 -49.54 79.80
N GLU A 634 -48.59 -49.72 79.88
CA GLU A 634 -47.85 -49.71 81.14
C GLU A 634 -47.20 -48.35 81.40
N MET A 635 -47.43 -47.79 82.59
CA MET A 635 -46.71 -46.61 83.08
C MET A 635 -45.93 -46.97 84.35
N LEU A 636 -44.62 -47.12 84.22
CA LEU A 636 -43.75 -47.62 85.29
C LEU A 636 -42.83 -46.51 85.83
N SER A 637 -42.68 -46.43 87.16
CA SER A 637 -41.77 -45.50 87.84
C SER A 637 -41.10 -46.18 89.02
N THR A 638 -39.78 -46.01 89.18
CA THR A 638 -39.02 -46.56 90.32
C THR A 638 -39.29 -45.83 91.65
N LYS A 639 -40.03 -44.71 91.62
CA LYS A 639 -40.44 -43.96 92.82
C LYS A 639 -41.95 -43.88 92.98
N LYS A 640 -42.63 -43.07 92.15
CA LYS A 640 -44.08 -42.79 92.22
C LYS A 640 -44.61 -42.41 90.84
N VAL A 641 -45.79 -42.92 90.49
CA VAL A 641 -46.66 -42.39 89.41
C VAL A 641 -47.80 -41.62 90.08
N LYS A 642 -48.05 -40.39 89.66
CA LYS A 642 -49.20 -39.59 90.15
C LYS A 642 -50.17 -39.41 88.98
N MET A 643 -51.31 -40.07 89.05
CA MET A 643 -52.46 -39.80 88.19
C MET A 643 -53.44 -38.93 88.99
N PHE A 644 -53.78 -37.76 88.46
CA PHE A 644 -54.71 -36.81 89.09
C PHE A 644 -56.00 -36.72 88.30
#